data_AF-A0A254QVL1-F1
#
_entry.id   AF-A0A254QVL1-F1
#
_cell.length_a   1.000
_cell.length_b   1.000
_cell.length_c   1.000
_cell.angle_alpha   90.00
_cell.angle_beta   90.00
_cell.angle_gamma   90.00
#
_symmetry.space_group_name_H-M   'P 1'
#
loop_
_entity.id
_entity.type
_entity.pdbx_description
1 polymer ?
#
loop_
_entity_poly.entity_id
_entity_poly.type
_entity_poly.pdbx_seq_one_letter_code
_entity_poly.pdbx_strand_id
1 'polypeptide(L)'
;MASIGPNTRLILEDIPARLAAEFLNLVMPSGEVGANRSFDVASLDGTSEARLEDHDICDLDAELLEIIEAQSVRVVELSGDVGDEAIQTVVAGGGTEEQSRFLLTQFDEIGRSCWTFVNLPTLFQDAESYYHVRRDRERSGVYSTFALDLEEELPAKVSEIDLPMLVLRLTEVLKLGDSPRVSAIELEANRKYPASVMLFARHGAHMSSVYAHQPDGTRKPLYFRPQDEIKLVYTPGARRIEVLGVSFRERHTVANAFAEVVLKQNVSERPLSERIFDLSRFTRSFELCCPDIADIQIESAVVTEFELLLGSFARRVSLKVTKEDDIGRLASRYLSGALRFRGRAGINRVVISVGYRLPDVARLRTFKITVMGANASDVLGHKDRRLRELGLGLLRAWKIMREVTPPDQQETVAIFPGLLRLFELGEDVVTGLQIAEFGLTIDGLLAKGFLKQSRRQTLTLQDREDDQVIEAEVSDEESFSPEAKAFTRYRLEPGWCREFIATELTRYLDVADVREIEPNLYALGSVKDNGRAIPVYLARRLDDLRAMQGIETELRSRDAAGPGIVLCAGTEAPRFLVENIAIPVTDIWNSEADAAEGRDRMLARFSEERSLRMGTHSPRVARKDNHVGTLLTPWHEPLTLNTAVQIRFFEALASAWNSGEKDVHSKTLTDGSSARSPREVFTGARRKLVFDTYVEKGEIGGWWRLKT
;
A
#
# COMPACT_ATOMS: atom_id res chain seq x y z
N MET A 1 -19.05 -39.76 -5.23
CA MET A 1 -19.17 -39.17 -3.88
C MET A 1 -18.18 -38.03 -3.80
N ALA A 2 -18.65 -36.83 -3.46
CA ALA A 2 -17.76 -35.70 -3.22
C ALA A 2 -16.86 -36.04 -2.02
N SER A 3 -15.59 -35.68 -2.07
CA SER A 3 -14.64 -36.01 -1.01
C SER A 3 -14.79 -35.02 0.14
N ILE A 4 -15.04 -35.53 1.35
CA ILE A 4 -14.97 -34.74 2.58
C ILE A 4 -13.53 -34.24 2.74
N GLY A 5 -13.41 -32.94 3.01
CA GLY A 5 -12.12 -32.28 3.21
C GLY A 5 -11.44 -32.72 4.51
N PRO A 6 -10.10 -32.60 4.59
CA PRO A 6 -9.33 -33.08 5.73
C PRO A 6 -9.67 -32.35 7.04
N ASN A 7 -9.93 -31.04 7.00
CA ASN A 7 -10.25 -30.30 8.22
C ASN A 7 -11.66 -30.61 8.69
N THR A 8 -12.62 -30.80 7.77
CA THR A 8 -13.97 -31.24 8.10
C THR A 8 -13.96 -32.61 8.77
N ARG A 9 -13.12 -33.56 8.33
CA ARG A 9 -12.96 -34.84 9.03
C ARG A 9 -12.48 -34.67 10.47
N LEU A 10 -11.50 -33.79 10.72
CA LEU A 10 -11.04 -33.49 12.08
C LEU A 10 -12.17 -32.94 12.96
N ILE A 11 -13.05 -32.10 12.41
CA ILE A 11 -14.24 -31.61 13.13
C ILE A 11 -15.21 -32.76 13.48
N LEU A 12 -15.39 -33.75 12.61
CA LEU A 12 -16.29 -34.89 12.89
C LEU A 12 -15.69 -35.89 13.88
N GLU A 13 -14.41 -36.22 13.71
CA GLU A 13 -13.70 -37.28 14.43
C GLU A 13 -13.21 -36.84 15.82
N ASP A 14 -12.76 -35.59 15.97
CA ASP A 14 -12.11 -35.14 17.21
C ASP A 14 -13.07 -34.39 18.15
N ILE A 15 -14.15 -33.80 17.62
CA ILE A 15 -15.10 -32.98 18.39
C ILE A 15 -16.35 -33.76 18.80
N PRO A 16 -16.87 -33.60 20.04
CA PRO A 16 -18.15 -34.19 20.45
C PRO A 16 -19.28 -33.95 19.43
N ALA A 17 -20.03 -35.02 19.14
CA ALA A 17 -21.05 -35.05 18.09
C ALA A 17 -22.04 -33.88 18.15
N ARG A 18 -22.44 -33.49 19.37
CA ARG A 18 -23.31 -32.35 19.62
C ARG A 18 -22.73 -31.03 19.11
N LEU A 19 -21.47 -30.74 19.42
CA LEU A 19 -20.82 -29.50 19.03
C LEU A 19 -20.49 -29.49 17.52
N ALA A 20 -20.10 -30.64 16.96
CA ALA A 20 -19.93 -30.79 15.52
C ALA A 20 -21.26 -30.53 14.76
N ALA A 21 -22.39 -31.03 15.28
CA ALA A 21 -23.72 -30.76 14.73
C ALA A 21 -24.11 -29.27 14.82
N GLU A 22 -23.82 -28.61 15.94
CA GLU A 22 -24.04 -27.16 16.10
C GLU A 22 -23.19 -26.35 15.11
N PHE A 23 -21.93 -26.73 14.90
CA PHE A 23 -21.06 -26.14 13.88
C PHE A 23 -21.62 -26.30 12.46
N LEU A 24 -22.03 -27.52 12.07
CA LEU A 24 -22.59 -27.78 10.76
C LEU A 24 -23.86 -26.96 10.52
N ASN A 25 -24.76 -26.89 11.50
CA ASN A 25 -25.98 -26.08 11.42
C ASN A 25 -25.70 -24.57 11.26
N LEU A 26 -24.60 -24.07 11.82
CA LEU A 26 -24.21 -22.67 11.71
C LEU A 26 -23.60 -22.32 10.34
N VAL A 27 -22.83 -23.24 9.76
CA VAL A 27 -22.07 -23.02 8.52
C VAL A 27 -22.92 -23.30 7.27
N MET A 28 -23.89 -24.21 7.36
CA MET A 28 -24.77 -24.50 6.23
C MET A 28 -25.69 -23.30 5.93
N PRO A 29 -25.70 -22.78 4.69
CA PRO A 29 -26.55 -21.66 4.32
C PRO A 29 -28.04 -22.04 4.41
N SER A 30 -28.85 -21.18 5.03
CA SER A 30 -30.31 -21.33 5.10
C SER A 30 -31.02 -20.55 3.98
N GLY A 31 -31.94 -21.18 3.22
CA GLY A 31 -32.77 -20.51 2.20
C GLY A 31 -32.94 -21.29 0.87
N GLU A 32 -33.39 -20.61 -0.19
CA GLU A 32 -33.67 -21.22 -1.54
C GLU A 32 -32.43 -21.84 -2.24
N VAL A 33 -31.23 -21.53 -1.77
CA VAL A 33 -29.93 -22.06 -2.26
C VAL A 33 -29.30 -23.03 -1.24
N GLY A 34 -29.96 -23.27 -0.10
CA GLY A 34 -29.44 -24.04 1.03
C GLY A 34 -29.88 -25.50 1.08
N ALA A 35 -29.14 -26.32 1.85
CA ALA A 35 -29.61 -27.64 2.23
C ALA A 35 -30.78 -27.51 3.23
N ASN A 36 -31.91 -28.18 2.98
CA ASN A 36 -33.00 -28.34 3.96
C ASN A 36 -32.62 -29.28 5.13
N ARG A 37 -31.33 -29.51 5.35
CA ARG A 37 -30.81 -30.45 6.33
C ARG A 37 -30.35 -29.69 7.56
N SER A 38 -30.95 -30.02 8.70
CA SER A 38 -30.51 -29.58 10.01
C SER A 38 -30.23 -30.81 10.87
N PHE A 39 -29.14 -30.78 11.63
CA PHE A 39 -28.84 -31.82 12.60
C PHE A 39 -29.65 -31.57 13.88
N ASP A 40 -30.40 -32.59 14.34
CA ASP A 40 -31.16 -32.49 15.60
C ASP A 40 -30.23 -32.67 16.80
N VAL A 41 -29.68 -31.54 17.26
CA VAL A 41 -28.75 -31.45 18.39
C VAL A 41 -29.32 -32.05 19.68
N ALA A 42 -30.64 -32.03 19.87
CA ALA A 42 -31.30 -32.55 21.07
C ALA A 42 -31.39 -34.08 21.09
N SER A 43 -31.29 -34.72 19.92
CA SER A 43 -31.34 -36.17 19.75
C SER A 43 -29.98 -36.86 19.90
N LEU A 44 -28.89 -36.08 19.86
CA LEU A 44 -27.52 -36.59 19.94
C LEU A 44 -27.13 -36.86 21.40
N ASP A 45 -26.35 -37.92 21.61
CA ASP A 45 -25.89 -38.30 22.94
C ASP A 45 -25.06 -37.15 23.56
N GLY A 46 -25.38 -36.81 24.80
CA GLY A 46 -24.74 -35.70 25.53
C GLY A 46 -23.37 -36.08 26.09
N THR A 47 -22.91 -37.30 25.85
CA THR A 47 -21.60 -37.79 26.29
C THR A 47 -20.49 -37.14 25.47
N SER A 48 -19.39 -36.78 26.13
CA SER A 48 -18.22 -36.17 25.49
C SER A 48 -17.45 -37.13 24.56
N GLU A 49 -17.84 -38.41 24.49
CA GLU A 49 -17.19 -39.47 23.71
C GLU A 49 -17.84 -39.72 22.35
N ALA A 50 -19.13 -39.36 22.16
CA ALA A 50 -19.80 -39.53 20.87
C ALA A 50 -19.20 -38.61 19.79
N ARG A 51 -19.09 -39.10 18.55
CA ARG A 51 -18.57 -38.39 17.37
C ARG A 51 -19.53 -38.53 16.20
N LEU A 52 -19.53 -37.55 15.30
CA LEU A 52 -20.19 -37.70 14.00
C LEU A 52 -19.26 -38.47 13.07
N GLU A 53 -19.81 -39.17 12.09
CA GLU A 53 -19.03 -39.95 11.12
C GLU A 53 -19.15 -39.35 9.71
N ASP A 54 -18.21 -39.71 8.83
CA ASP A 54 -18.23 -39.29 7.41
C ASP A 54 -19.59 -39.59 6.74
N HIS A 55 -20.25 -40.68 7.14
CA HIS A 55 -21.54 -41.07 6.57
C HIS A 55 -22.69 -40.11 6.93
N ASP A 56 -22.53 -39.28 7.96
CA ASP A 56 -23.52 -38.28 8.37
C ASP A 56 -23.54 -37.06 7.45
N ILE A 57 -22.53 -36.85 6.61
CA ILE A 57 -22.47 -35.71 5.68
C ILE A 57 -22.08 -36.06 4.23
N CYS A 58 -21.80 -37.34 3.93
CA CYS A 58 -21.27 -37.75 2.62
C CYS A 58 -22.25 -37.59 1.43
N ASP A 59 -23.54 -37.39 1.73
CA ASP A 59 -24.62 -37.14 0.77
C ASP A 59 -24.86 -35.65 0.50
N LEU A 60 -24.13 -34.75 1.17
CA LEU A 60 -24.16 -33.31 0.85
C LEU A 60 -23.54 -33.02 -0.52
N ASP A 61 -24.01 -31.94 -1.15
CA ASP A 61 -23.47 -31.46 -2.42
C ASP A 61 -22.02 -30.97 -2.29
N ALA A 62 -21.26 -31.04 -3.39
CA ALA A 62 -19.86 -30.65 -3.42
C ALA A 62 -19.64 -29.16 -3.06
N GLU A 63 -20.52 -28.25 -3.50
CA GLU A 63 -20.41 -26.83 -3.17
C GLU A 63 -20.60 -26.57 -1.67
N LEU A 64 -21.53 -27.31 -1.04
CA LEU A 64 -21.78 -27.23 0.39
C LEU A 64 -20.59 -27.80 1.20
N LEU A 65 -20.02 -28.91 0.76
CA LEU A 65 -18.82 -29.49 1.39
C LEU A 65 -17.61 -28.54 1.28
N GLU A 66 -17.49 -27.77 0.21
CA GLU A 66 -16.45 -26.74 0.06
C GLU A 66 -16.66 -25.56 1.03
N ILE A 67 -17.91 -25.11 1.21
CA ILE A 67 -18.25 -24.08 2.21
C ILE A 67 -17.94 -24.56 3.63
N ILE A 68 -18.32 -25.80 3.96
CA ILE A 68 -18.03 -26.41 5.26
C ILE A 68 -16.52 -26.50 5.48
N GLU A 69 -15.77 -27.03 4.51
CA GLU A 69 -14.31 -27.13 4.61
C GLU A 69 -13.64 -25.76 4.81
N ALA A 70 -14.11 -24.72 4.12
CA ALA A 70 -13.57 -23.36 4.30
C ALA A 70 -13.74 -22.83 5.72
N GLN A 71 -14.84 -23.18 6.42
CA GLN A 71 -15.02 -22.83 7.83
C GLN A 71 -14.25 -23.76 8.77
N SER A 72 -14.17 -25.05 8.44
CA SER A 72 -13.39 -26.04 9.20
C SER A 72 -11.91 -25.65 9.25
N VAL A 73 -11.35 -25.11 8.16
CA VAL A 73 -9.98 -24.59 8.11
C VAL A 73 -9.74 -23.52 9.18
N ARG A 74 -10.70 -22.59 9.37
CA ARG A 74 -10.58 -21.52 10.37
C ARG A 74 -10.53 -22.07 11.80
N VAL A 75 -11.41 -23.03 12.09
CA VAL A 75 -11.48 -23.71 13.40
C VAL A 75 -10.19 -24.49 13.68
N VAL A 76 -9.71 -25.26 12.70
CA VAL A 76 -8.49 -26.06 12.84
C VAL A 76 -7.23 -25.19 12.87
N GLU A 77 -7.17 -24.06 12.15
CA GLU A 77 -6.00 -23.16 12.20
C GLU A 77 -5.83 -22.57 13.61
N LEU A 78 -6.94 -22.26 14.29
CA LEU A 78 -6.91 -21.74 15.66
C LEU A 78 -6.78 -22.81 16.75
N SER A 79 -6.79 -24.11 16.43
CA SER A 79 -6.59 -25.16 17.42
C SER A 79 -5.11 -25.49 17.71
N GLY A 80 -4.17 -24.95 16.95
CA GLY A 80 -2.73 -25.14 17.24
C GLY A 80 -2.29 -24.39 18.51
N ASP A 81 -1.13 -24.74 19.09
CA ASP A 81 -0.62 -24.17 20.35
C ASP A 81 -0.74 -22.63 20.46
N VAL A 82 -0.45 -21.91 19.38
CA VAL A 82 -0.49 -20.44 19.34
C VAL A 82 -1.92 -19.91 19.12
N GLY A 83 -2.77 -20.67 18.42
CA GLY A 83 -4.18 -20.34 18.21
C GLY A 83 -5.02 -20.59 19.47
N ASP A 84 -4.74 -21.65 20.21
CA ASP A 84 -5.41 -21.94 21.47
C ASP A 84 -5.06 -20.89 22.54
N GLU A 85 -3.78 -20.48 22.61
CA GLU A 85 -3.36 -19.33 23.44
C GLU A 85 -4.13 -18.05 23.04
N ALA A 86 -4.35 -17.84 21.75
CA ALA A 86 -5.13 -16.71 21.24
C ALA A 86 -6.59 -16.76 21.70
N ILE A 87 -7.27 -17.90 21.56
CA ILE A 87 -8.66 -18.09 22.00
C ILE A 87 -8.78 -17.86 23.50
N GLN A 88 -7.92 -18.49 24.30
CA GLN A 88 -7.97 -18.34 25.76
C GLN A 88 -7.74 -16.89 26.18
N THR A 89 -6.77 -16.20 25.58
CA THR A 89 -6.50 -14.78 25.86
C THR A 89 -7.71 -13.90 25.54
N VAL A 90 -8.31 -14.10 24.36
CA VAL A 90 -9.43 -13.28 23.88
C VAL A 90 -10.70 -13.54 24.68
N VAL A 91 -11.01 -14.80 24.99
CA VAL A 91 -12.20 -15.17 25.78
C VAL A 91 -12.06 -14.71 27.23
N ALA A 92 -10.87 -14.82 27.83
CA ALA A 92 -10.63 -14.31 29.18
C ALA A 92 -10.75 -12.79 29.27
N GLY A 93 -10.31 -12.05 28.24
CA GLY A 93 -10.35 -10.59 28.21
C GLY A 93 -11.67 -9.97 27.74
N GLY A 94 -12.40 -10.66 26.85
CA GLY A 94 -13.61 -10.13 26.20
C GLY A 94 -14.91 -10.88 26.51
N GLY A 95 -14.82 -12.06 27.14
CA GLY A 95 -15.97 -12.89 27.53
C GLY A 95 -16.35 -12.73 29.01
N THR A 96 -17.42 -13.40 29.42
CA THR A 96 -17.83 -13.52 30.82
C THR A 96 -16.99 -14.57 31.55
N GLU A 97 -16.95 -14.49 32.88
CA GLU A 97 -16.25 -15.48 33.73
C GLU A 97 -16.85 -16.90 33.58
N GLU A 98 -18.15 -16.99 33.28
CA GLU A 98 -18.81 -18.27 32.98
C GLU A 98 -18.36 -18.85 31.63
N GLN A 99 -18.30 -18.01 30.58
CA GLN A 99 -17.79 -18.42 29.27
C GLN A 99 -16.33 -18.86 29.33
N SER A 100 -15.49 -18.16 30.09
CA SER A 100 -14.08 -18.52 30.29
C SER A 100 -13.93 -19.86 31.00
N ARG A 101 -14.74 -20.11 32.04
CA ARG A 101 -14.76 -21.42 32.72
C ARG A 101 -15.24 -22.53 31.80
N PHE A 102 -16.30 -22.28 31.03
CA PHE A 102 -16.87 -23.29 30.12
C PHE A 102 -15.92 -23.64 28.95
N LEU A 103 -15.16 -22.66 28.45
CA LEU A 103 -14.10 -22.90 27.47
C LEU A 103 -13.09 -23.92 27.99
N LEU A 104 -12.66 -23.81 29.24
CA LEU A 104 -11.70 -24.73 29.86
C LEU A 104 -12.28 -26.13 30.13
N THR A 105 -13.60 -26.30 30.04
CA THR A 105 -14.26 -27.62 30.15
C THR A 105 -14.39 -28.35 28.81
N GLN A 106 -14.03 -27.71 27.69
CA GLN A 106 -14.02 -28.38 26.39
C GLN A 106 -12.90 -29.43 26.33
N PHE A 107 -13.15 -30.48 25.55
CA PHE A 107 -12.34 -31.70 25.54
C PHE A 107 -10.87 -31.48 25.16
N ASP A 108 -10.63 -30.77 24.06
CA ASP A 108 -9.31 -30.54 23.46
C ASP A 108 -9.22 -29.13 22.83
N GLU A 109 -8.07 -28.80 22.24
CA GLU A 109 -7.83 -27.49 21.58
C GLU A 109 -8.79 -27.24 20.41
N ILE A 110 -9.09 -28.29 19.63
CA ILE A 110 -10.03 -28.23 18.50
C ILE A 110 -11.45 -27.96 19.01
N GLY A 111 -11.87 -28.64 20.09
CA GLY A 111 -13.13 -28.42 20.76
C GLY A 111 -13.26 -27.00 21.34
N ARG A 112 -12.19 -26.45 21.93
CA ARG A 112 -12.16 -25.03 22.39
C ARG A 112 -12.35 -24.06 21.23
N SER A 113 -11.65 -24.28 20.12
CA SER A 113 -11.77 -23.47 18.91
C SER A 113 -13.18 -23.53 18.30
N CYS A 114 -13.72 -24.74 18.13
CA CYS A 114 -15.05 -24.95 17.57
C CYS A 114 -16.15 -24.41 18.48
N TRP A 115 -16.05 -24.63 19.79
CA TRP A 115 -17.00 -24.08 20.75
C TRP A 115 -17.02 -22.56 20.71
N THR A 116 -15.84 -21.93 20.64
CA THR A 116 -15.73 -20.48 20.51
C THR A 116 -16.32 -19.99 19.18
N PHE A 117 -16.10 -20.70 18.08
CA PHE A 117 -16.72 -20.40 16.77
C PHE A 117 -18.25 -20.42 16.84
N VAL A 118 -18.82 -21.46 17.46
CA VAL A 118 -20.27 -21.68 17.54
C VAL A 118 -20.94 -20.71 18.52
N ASN A 119 -20.40 -20.58 19.73
CA ASN A 119 -21.07 -19.91 20.84
C ASN A 119 -20.64 -18.46 21.03
N LEU A 120 -19.43 -18.12 20.59
CA LEU A 120 -18.82 -16.80 20.75
C LEU A 120 -18.23 -16.30 19.42
N PRO A 121 -19.02 -16.26 18.33
CA PRO A 121 -18.52 -16.04 16.97
C PRO A 121 -17.71 -14.76 16.82
N THR A 122 -18.02 -13.76 17.65
CA THR A 122 -17.31 -12.48 17.63
C THR A 122 -15.96 -12.52 18.35
N LEU A 123 -15.87 -13.27 19.44
CA LEU A 123 -14.60 -13.50 20.14
C LEU A 123 -13.73 -14.46 19.34
N PHE A 124 -14.32 -15.39 18.58
CA PHE A 124 -13.59 -16.20 17.62
C PHE A 124 -12.90 -15.32 16.55
N GLN A 125 -13.64 -14.38 15.96
CA GLN A 125 -13.06 -13.41 15.02
C GLN A 125 -11.96 -12.56 15.65
N ASP A 126 -12.13 -12.12 16.91
CA ASP A 126 -11.09 -11.39 17.64
C ASP A 126 -9.83 -12.26 17.85
N ALA A 127 -10.00 -13.55 18.13
CA ALA A 127 -8.90 -14.51 18.27
C ALA A 127 -8.16 -14.75 16.95
N GLU A 128 -8.88 -14.89 15.82
CA GLU A 128 -8.27 -14.95 14.48
C GLU A 128 -7.45 -13.69 14.18
N SER A 129 -8.05 -12.53 14.45
CA SER A 129 -7.40 -11.26 14.22
C SER A 129 -6.14 -11.11 15.07
N TYR A 130 -6.18 -11.49 16.36
CA TYR A 130 -5.04 -11.53 17.28
C TYR A 130 -3.95 -12.50 16.80
N TYR A 131 -4.33 -13.72 16.40
CA TYR A 131 -3.42 -14.74 15.87
C TYR A 131 -2.65 -14.23 14.65
N HIS A 132 -3.33 -13.53 13.73
CA HIS A 132 -2.71 -13.03 12.50
C HIS A 132 -1.86 -11.77 12.67
N VAL A 133 -2.08 -10.94 13.70
CA VAL A 133 -1.33 -9.66 13.89
C VAL A 133 0.17 -9.86 13.89
N ARG A 134 0.65 -10.98 14.46
CA ARG A 134 2.09 -11.29 14.50
C ARG A 134 2.65 -11.46 13.09
N ARG A 135 1.93 -12.15 12.20
CA ARG A 135 2.31 -12.35 10.79
C ARG A 135 2.16 -11.07 9.99
N ASP A 136 1.10 -10.31 10.25
CA ASP A 136 0.79 -9.10 9.50
C ASP A 136 1.76 -7.95 9.81
N ARG A 137 2.39 -7.92 11.00
CA ARG A 137 3.50 -7.01 11.35
C ARG A 137 4.71 -7.12 10.40
N GLU A 138 4.92 -8.28 9.78
CA GLU A 138 6.03 -8.53 8.86
C GLU A 138 5.69 -8.14 7.42
N ARG A 139 4.43 -7.81 7.12
CA ARG A 139 3.96 -7.45 5.79
C ARG A 139 4.13 -5.93 5.56
N SER A 140 5.08 -5.57 4.70
CA SER A 140 5.31 -4.17 4.32
C SER A 140 4.06 -3.56 3.67
N GLY A 141 3.64 -2.37 4.13
CA GLY A 141 2.54 -1.60 3.55
C GLY A 141 1.22 -1.62 4.33
N VAL A 142 1.04 -2.59 5.24
CA VAL A 142 -0.19 -2.71 6.07
C VAL A 142 0.04 -2.43 7.56
N TYR A 143 1.27 -2.20 7.98
CA TYR A 143 1.66 -1.98 9.37
C TYR A 143 2.29 -0.60 9.56
N SER A 144 1.95 0.08 10.65
CA SER A 144 2.55 1.35 11.06
C SER A 144 2.70 1.43 12.57
N THR A 145 3.65 2.23 13.02
CA THR A 145 3.96 2.41 14.44
C THR A 145 4.10 3.90 14.73
N PHE A 146 3.40 4.35 15.76
CA PHE A 146 3.31 5.73 16.20
C PHE A 146 3.83 5.84 17.64
N ALA A 147 4.88 6.63 17.84
CA ALA A 147 5.36 6.96 19.18
C ALA A 147 4.51 8.07 19.78
N LEU A 148 4.27 7.99 21.09
CA LEU A 148 3.54 9.00 21.84
C LEU A 148 4.51 9.81 22.70
N ASP A 149 4.40 11.13 22.58
CA ASP A 149 5.16 12.07 23.41
C ASP A 149 4.45 12.27 24.75
N LEU A 150 4.52 11.25 25.60
CA LEU A 150 3.97 11.29 26.96
C LEU A 150 5.10 11.53 27.95
N GLU A 151 4.91 12.44 28.90
CA GLU A 151 5.85 12.64 30.02
C GLU A 151 5.91 11.38 30.90
N GLU A 152 4.75 10.78 31.16
CA GLU A 152 4.56 9.57 31.97
C GLU A 152 3.92 8.43 31.18
N GLU A 153 4.05 7.19 31.67
CA GLU A 153 3.33 6.06 31.07
C GLU A 153 1.85 6.14 31.44
N LEU A 154 0.97 6.26 30.45
CA LEU A 154 -0.47 6.21 30.67
C LEU A 154 -0.93 4.75 30.53
N PRO A 155 -1.24 4.04 31.63
CA PRO A 155 -1.88 2.75 31.50
C PRO A 155 -3.25 2.94 30.84
N ALA A 156 -3.57 2.10 29.86
CA ALA A 156 -4.92 1.97 29.36
C ALA A 156 -5.45 0.61 29.84
N LYS A 157 -6.58 0.62 30.52
CA LYS A 157 -7.37 -0.59 30.76
C LYS A 157 -8.57 -0.57 29.85
N VAL A 158 -8.97 -1.73 29.34
CA VAL A 158 -10.14 -1.86 28.47
C VAL A 158 -11.40 -1.33 29.16
N SER A 159 -11.53 -1.58 30.47
CA SER A 159 -12.65 -1.07 31.29
C SER A 159 -12.73 0.45 31.41
N GLU A 160 -11.62 1.16 31.13
CA GLU A 160 -11.53 2.62 31.22
C GLU A 160 -11.67 3.29 29.84
N ILE A 161 -11.74 2.51 28.75
CA ILE A 161 -11.90 3.01 27.39
C ILE A 161 -13.39 3.29 27.12
N ASP A 162 -13.70 4.54 26.78
CA ASP A 162 -15.02 4.91 26.26
C ASP A 162 -15.15 4.43 24.80
N LEU A 163 -15.47 3.15 24.63
CA LEU A 163 -15.68 2.53 23.32
C LEU A 163 -16.79 3.22 22.51
N PRO A 164 -17.96 3.61 23.07
CA PRO A 164 -18.95 4.39 22.35
C PRO A 164 -18.41 5.69 21.76
N MET A 165 -17.64 6.46 22.54
CA MET A 165 -17.02 7.69 22.07
C MET A 165 -15.94 7.41 21.01
N LEU A 166 -15.14 6.37 21.19
CA LEU A 166 -14.17 5.95 20.18
C LEU A 166 -14.85 5.55 18.86
N VAL A 167 -15.97 4.82 18.90
CA VAL A 167 -16.78 4.45 17.73
C VAL A 167 -17.33 5.69 17.02
N LEU A 168 -17.88 6.64 17.77
CA LEU A 168 -18.36 7.91 17.23
C LEU A 168 -17.24 8.67 16.51
N ARG A 169 -16.09 8.79 17.17
CA ARG A 169 -14.93 9.46 16.60
C ARG A 169 -14.45 8.76 15.33
N LEU A 170 -14.26 7.45 15.38
CA LEU A 170 -13.83 6.65 14.23
C LEU A 170 -14.79 6.75 13.05
N THR A 171 -16.11 6.73 13.30
CA THR A 171 -17.13 6.92 12.26
C THR A 171 -16.95 8.27 11.56
N GLU A 172 -16.74 9.32 12.34
CA GLU A 172 -16.54 10.68 11.85
C GLU A 172 -15.24 10.80 11.04
N VAL A 173 -14.10 10.40 11.62
CA VAL A 173 -12.78 10.65 11.02
C VAL A 173 -12.49 9.75 9.81
N LEU A 174 -13.02 8.52 9.80
CA LEU A 174 -12.91 7.60 8.66
C LEU A 174 -14.05 7.78 7.65
N LYS A 175 -15.03 8.65 7.93
CA LYS A 175 -16.22 8.90 7.10
C LYS A 175 -16.96 7.62 6.72
N LEU A 176 -17.13 6.71 7.68
CA LEU A 176 -17.79 5.42 7.44
C LEU A 176 -19.29 5.62 7.27
N GLY A 177 -19.89 4.91 6.30
CA GLY A 177 -21.34 4.96 6.06
C GLY A 177 -22.16 4.28 7.16
N ASP A 178 -21.58 3.25 7.78
CA ASP A 178 -22.15 2.51 8.92
C ASP A 178 -21.15 2.57 10.08
N SER A 179 -21.63 2.60 11.33
CA SER A 179 -20.74 2.66 12.50
C SER A 179 -19.86 1.42 12.59
N PRO A 180 -18.53 1.58 12.82
CA PRO A 180 -17.63 0.46 13.00
C PRO A 180 -17.98 -0.27 14.30
N ARG A 181 -17.79 -1.58 14.28
CA ARG A 181 -17.75 -2.37 15.52
C ARG A 181 -16.35 -2.32 16.08
N VAL A 182 -16.21 -1.84 17.32
CA VAL A 182 -14.93 -1.81 18.02
C VAL A 182 -14.96 -2.78 19.20
N SER A 183 -14.00 -3.70 19.25
CA SER A 183 -13.74 -4.55 20.42
C SER A 183 -12.32 -4.30 20.94
N ALA A 184 -12.12 -4.49 22.24
CA ALA A 184 -10.88 -4.20 22.94
C ALA A 184 -10.51 -5.34 23.87
N ILE A 185 -9.22 -5.67 23.96
CA ILE A 185 -8.71 -6.80 24.76
C ILE A 185 -7.43 -6.37 25.47
N GLU A 186 -7.32 -6.71 26.75
CA GLU A 186 -6.09 -6.55 27.52
C GLU A 186 -5.15 -7.73 27.25
N LEU A 187 -3.91 -7.41 26.91
CA LEU A 187 -2.84 -8.38 26.73
C LEU A 187 -1.93 -8.32 27.95
N GLU A 188 -1.89 -9.39 28.73
CA GLU A 188 -1.00 -9.48 29.88
C GLU A 188 0.48 -9.45 29.46
N ALA A 189 1.32 -8.93 30.35
CA ALA A 189 2.76 -8.98 30.15
C ALA A 189 3.26 -10.43 30.21
N ASN A 190 3.98 -10.86 29.19
CA ASN A 190 4.66 -12.15 29.19
C ASN A 190 6.18 -11.97 28.98
N ARG A 191 6.93 -13.08 28.94
CA ARG A 191 8.40 -13.05 28.80
C ARG A 191 8.88 -12.38 27.50
N LYS A 192 8.02 -12.19 26.50
CA LYS A 192 8.33 -11.70 25.15
C LYS A 192 7.69 -10.35 24.84
N TYR A 193 6.51 -10.06 25.41
CA TYR A 193 5.74 -8.85 25.11
C TYR A 193 5.31 -8.14 26.41
N PRO A 194 5.44 -6.81 26.48
CA PRO A 194 4.90 -6.02 27.58
C PRO A 194 3.37 -5.99 27.56
N ALA A 195 2.76 -5.67 28.70
CA ALA A 195 1.33 -5.46 28.79
C ALA A 195 0.88 -4.41 27.76
N SER A 196 -0.20 -4.69 27.05
CA SER A 196 -0.70 -3.87 25.94
C SER A 196 -2.22 -3.93 25.88
N VAL A 197 -2.85 -2.93 25.30
CA VAL A 197 -4.26 -2.99 24.90
C VAL A 197 -4.33 -3.18 23.41
N MET A 198 -5.16 -4.12 22.98
CA MET A 198 -5.43 -4.37 21.58
C MET A 198 -6.86 -3.98 21.23
N LEU A 199 -7.06 -3.37 20.07
CA LEU A 199 -8.35 -2.95 19.54
C LEU A 199 -8.54 -3.50 18.13
N PHE A 200 -9.78 -3.91 17.83
CA PHE A 200 -10.22 -4.29 16.50
C PHE A 200 -11.36 -3.37 16.09
N ALA A 201 -11.20 -2.62 15.01
CA ALA A 201 -12.25 -1.80 14.42
C ALA A 201 -12.66 -2.43 13.09
N ARG A 202 -13.85 -3.03 13.05
CA ARG A 202 -14.41 -3.68 11.85
C ARG A 202 -15.47 -2.79 11.24
N HIS A 203 -15.38 -2.52 9.95
CA HIS A 203 -16.33 -1.68 9.22
C HIS A 203 -16.59 -2.20 7.81
N GLY A 204 -17.67 -1.73 7.20
CA GLY A 204 -17.89 -1.96 5.77
C GLY A 204 -16.88 -1.16 4.96
N ALA A 205 -16.18 -1.82 4.05
CA ALA A 205 -15.43 -1.18 2.98
C ALA A 205 -16.39 -0.48 2.01
N HIS A 206 -15.84 0.11 0.94
CA HIS A 206 -16.66 0.69 -0.13
C HIS A 206 -17.64 -0.33 -0.72
N MET A 207 -18.82 0.17 -1.13
CA MET A 207 -19.85 -0.65 -1.76
C MET A 207 -19.31 -1.26 -3.05
N SER A 208 -19.29 -2.58 -3.10
CA SER A 208 -18.93 -3.39 -4.26
C SER A 208 -20.19 -4.01 -4.88
N SER A 209 -20.07 -4.49 -6.11
CA SER A 209 -21.15 -5.21 -6.79
C SER A 209 -20.62 -6.37 -7.60
N VAL A 210 -21.27 -7.52 -7.49
CA VAL A 210 -21.04 -8.68 -8.38
C VAL A 210 -22.33 -9.00 -9.13
N TYR A 211 -22.23 -9.53 -10.34
CA TYR A 211 -23.40 -9.99 -11.07
C TYR A 211 -23.71 -11.44 -10.69
N ALA A 212 -24.85 -11.67 -10.03
CA ALA A 212 -25.34 -13.00 -9.74
C ALA A 212 -26.10 -13.54 -10.97
N HIS A 213 -25.72 -14.74 -11.42
CA HIS A 213 -26.44 -15.48 -12.45
C HIS A 213 -27.82 -15.90 -11.92
N GLN A 214 -28.87 -15.63 -12.68
CA GLN A 214 -30.24 -16.00 -12.33
C GLN A 214 -30.62 -17.32 -13.03
N PRO A 215 -31.57 -18.10 -12.47
CA PRO A 215 -32.00 -19.36 -13.09
C PRO A 215 -32.55 -19.21 -14.52
N ASP A 216 -33.04 -18.03 -14.88
CA ASP A 216 -33.53 -17.69 -16.23
C ASP A 216 -32.42 -17.28 -17.22
N GLY A 217 -31.15 -17.34 -16.81
CA GLY A 217 -29.98 -16.95 -17.61
C GLY A 217 -29.69 -15.45 -17.64
N THR A 218 -30.48 -14.64 -16.92
CA THR A 218 -30.20 -13.21 -16.76
C THR A 218 -29.18 -12.94 -15.65
N ARG A 219 -28.69 -11.70 -15.56
CA ARG A 219 -27.76 -11.29 -14.50
C ARG A 219 -28.38 -10.19 -13.65
N LYS A 220 -28.25 -10.30 -12.33
CA LYS A 220 -28.71 -9.28 -11.38
C LYS A 220 -27.52 -8.76 -10.57
N PRO A 221 -27.30 -7.44 -10.47
CA PRO A 221 -26.26 -6.90 -9.61
C PRO A 221 -26.61 -7.16 -8.14
N LEU A 222 -25.68 -7.77 -7.40
CA LEU A 222 -25.71 -7.96 -5.97
C LEU A 222 -24.72 -6.98 -5.36
N TYR A 223 -25.24 -5.94 -4.70
CA TYR A 223 -24.45 -4.94 -4.01
C TYR A 223 -24.14 -5.42 -2.59
N PHE A 224 -22.87 -5.34 -2.19
CA PHE A 224 -22.44 -5.70 -0.86
C PHE A 224 -21.27 -4.80 -0.42
N ARG A 225 -21.05 -4.67 0.89
CA ARG A 225 -19.85 -4.03 1.44
C ARG A 225 -18.94 -5.14 1.97
N PRO A 226 -17.74 -5.35 1.40
CA PRO A 226 -16.75 -6.23 2.01
C PRO A 226 -16.46 -5.77 3.43
N GLN A 227 -16.17 -6.68 4.33
CA GLN A 227 -15.71 -6.34 5.67
C GLN A 227 -14.23 -5.93 5.61
N ASP A 228 -13.91 -4.78 6.17
CA ASP A 228 -12.55 -4.32 6.42
C ASP A 228 -12.27 -4.28 7.93
N GLU A 229 -11.00 -4.40 8.29
CA GLU A 229 -10.57 -4.48 9.68
C GLU A 229 -9.28 -3.70 9.93
N ILE A 230 -9.34 -2.83 10.95
CA ILE A 230 -8.18 -2.10 11.46
C ILE A 230 -7.84 -2.65 12.83
N LYS A 231 -6.58 -3.05 13.03
CA LYS A 231 -6.10 -3.60 14.30
C LYS A 231 -5.14 -2.60 14.93
N LEU A 232 -5.34 -2.23 16.19
CA LEU A 232 -4.48 -1.30 16.92
C LEU A 232 -3.93 -1.98 18.17
N VAL A 233 -2.64 -1.80 18.45
CA VAL A 233 -2.00 -2.27 19.68
C VAL A 233 -1.35 -1.09 20.38
N TYR A 234 -1.86 -0.69 21.53
CA TYR A 234 -1.26 0.30 22.40
C TYR A 234 -0.40 -0.37 23.48
N THR A 235 0.87 -0.03 23.55
CA THR A 235 1.80 -0.52 24.57
C THR A 235 2.23 0.63 25.48
N PRO A 236 1.65 0.76 26.69
CA PRO A 236 1.98 1.82 27.65
C PRO A 236 3.47 1.93 27.96
N GLY A 237 4.11 0.81 28.31
CA GLY A 237 5.53 0.76 28.68
C GLY A 237 6.50 1.06 27.53
N ALA A 238 6.01 1.14 26.30
CA ALA A 238 6.76 1.56 25.12
C ALA A 238 6.29 2.92 24.58
N ARG A 239 5.25 3.54 25.18
CA ARG A 239 4.58 4.77 24.75
C ARG A 239 4.30 4.75 23.25
N ARG A 240 3.64 3.69 22.79
CA ARG A 240 3.56 3.38 21.36
C ARG A 240 2.22 2.81 20.97
N ILE A 241 1.69 3.28 19.85
CA ILE A 241 0.53 2.75 19.16
C ILE A 241 1.00 2.07 17.88
N GLU A 242 0.70 0.80 17.70
CA GLU A 242 0.88 0.09 16.44
C GLU A 242 -0.47 -0.02 15.77
N VAL A 243 -0.56 0.23 14.46
CA VAL A 243 -1.82 0.08 13.71
C VAL A 243 -1.57 -0.74 12.47
N LEU A 244 -2.47 -1.68 12.21
CA LEU A 244 -2.56 -2.49 11.02
C LEU A 244 -3.85 -2.12 10.28
N GLY A 245 -3.73 -1.79 8.99
CA GLY A 245 -4.86 -1.36 8.16
C GLY A 245 -4.43 -1.19 6.70
N VAL A 246 -5.39 -0.95 5.80
CA VAL A 246 -5.16 -0.98 4.34
C VAL A 246 -4.30 0.20 3.87
N SER A 247 -4.57 1.40 4.37
CA SER A 247 -3.83 2.63 4.01
C SER A 247 -3.12 3.28 5.19
N PHE A 248 -2.05 4.06 4.92
CA PHE A 248 -1.38 4.83 5.97
C PHE A 248 -2.31 5.88 6.60
N ARG A 249 -3.12 6.57 5.78
CA ARG A 249 -4.12 7.53 6.25
C ARG A 249 -5.09 6.93 7.26
N GLU A 250 -5.65 5.75 6.97
CA GLU A 250 -6.52 5.05 7.93
C GLU A 250 -5.76 4.73 9.21
N ARG A 251 -4.56 4.16 9.10
CA ARG A 251 -3.72 3.82 10.26
C ARG A 251 -3.42 5.03 11.14
N HIS A 252 -3.06 6.15 10.53
CA HIS A 252 -2.77 7.42 11.20
C HIS A 252 -4.03 8.02 11.85
N THR A 253 -5.14 8.03 11.12
CA THR A 253 -6.42 8.57 11.58
C THR A 253 -6.95 7.79 12.78
N VAL A 254 -6.84 6.46 12.76
CA VAL A 254 -7.22 5.59 13.88
C VAL A 254 -6.29 5.78 15.08
N ALA A 255 -4.98 5.90 14.86
CA ALA A 255 -4.04 6.20 15.95
C ALA A 255 -4.36 7.53 16.63
N ASN A 256 -4.68 8.57 15.86
CA ASN A 256 -5.10 9.88 16.37
C ASN A 256 -6.39 9.80 17.16
N ALA A 257 -7.44 9.18 16.60
CA ALA A 257 -8.71 9.01 17.29
C ALA A 257 -8.54 8.25 18.61
N PHE A 258 -7.70 7.20 18.62
CA PHE A 258 -7.40 6.47 19.85
C PHE A 258 -6.69 7.35 20.87
N ALA A 259 -5.62 8.05 20.50
CA ALA A 259 -4.90 8.88 21.46
C ALA A 259 -5.77 10.03 21.99
N GLU A 260 -6.58 10.65 21.13
CA GLU A 260 -7.47 11.74 21.51
C GLU A 260 -8.52 11.27 22.52
N VAL A 261 -9.17 10.14 22.24
CA VAL A 261 -10.30 9.65 23.03
C VAL A 261 -9.84 8.91 24.28
N VAL A 262 -8.83 8.04 24.15
CA VAL A 262 -8.39 7.14 25.21
C VAL A 262 -7.28 7.76 26.05
N LEU A 263 -6.32 8.42 25.41
CA LEU A 263 -5.15 8.97 26.09
C LEU A 263 -5.30 10.47 26.39
N LYS A 264 -6.33 11.14 25.86
CA LYS A 264 -6.57 12.59 25.94
C LYS A 264 -5.38 13.41 25.40
N GLN A 265 -4.76 12.90 24.34
CA GLN A 265 -3.56 13.48 23.70
C GLN A 265 -3.69 13.44 22.18
N ASN A 266 -3.09 14.39 21.48
CA ASN A 266 -2.96 14.29 20.02
C ASN A 266 -1.70 13.47 19.69
N VAL A 267 -1.80 12.49 18.79
CA VAL A 267 -0.58 11.88 18.23
C VAL A 267 0.03 12.93 17.31
N SER A 268 1.31 13.22 17.51
CA SER A 268 2.07 14.04 16.57
C SER A 268 1.91 13.45 15.16
N GLU A 269 1.56 14.29 14.17
CA GLU A 269 1.24 13.96 12.75
C GLU A 269 2.43 13.41 11.92
N ARG A 270 3.44 12.85 12.60
CA ARG A 270 4.68 12.43 11.96
C ARG A 270 4.56 10.96 11.57
N PRO A 271 4.99 10.55 10.36
CA PRO A 271 5.38 9.17 10.11
C PRO A 271 6.68 8.90 10.86
N LEU A 272 6.60 8.64 12.17
CA LEU A 272 7.77 8.35 13.00
C LEU A 272 7.74 6.92 13.50
N SER A 273 8.41 6.04 12.74
CA SER A 273 9.48 5.16 13.22
C SER A 273 9.81 4.01 12.26
N GLU A 274 9.72 4.19 10.92
CA GLU A 274 10.52 3.32 10.05
C GLU A 274 11.99 3.73 10.26
N ARG A 275 12.68 2.97 11.11
CA ARG A 275 14.10 3.14 11.37
C ARG A 275 14.84 2.50 10.21
N ILE A 276 15.45 3.32 9.38
CA ILE A 276 16.30 2.83 8.30
C ILE A 276 17.67 2.55 8.89
N PHE A 277 18.14 1.33 8.69
CA PHE A 277 19.48 0.92 9.04
C PHE A 277 20.43 1.09 7.85
N ASP A 278 21.48 1.90 8.04
CA ASP A 278 22.51 2.18 7.05
C ASP A 278 23.81 1.46 7.43
N LEU A 279 24.04 0.32 6.78
CA LEU A 279 25.26 -0.48 6.94
C LEU A 279 26.44 0.02 6.08
N SER A 280 26.28 1.12 5.32
CA SER A 280 27.30 1.60 4.38
C SER A 280 28.61 2.00 5.05
N ARG A 281 28.59 2.44 6.33
CA ARG A 281 29.82 2.74 7.10
C ARG A 281 30.79 1.55 7.12
N PHE A 282 30.22 0.35 7.19
CA PHE A 282 30.98 -0.89 7.28
C PHE A 282 31.60 -1.29 5.94
N THR A 283 31.39 -0.52 4.86
CA THR A 283 32.16 -0.69 3.63
C THR A 283 33.61 -0.23 3.77
N ARG A 284 33.86 0.73 4.66
CA ARG A 284 35.17 1.35 4.87
C ARG A 284 35.87 0.81 6.11
N SER A 285 35.17 0.78 7.25
CA SER A 285 35.75 0.34 8.54
C SER A 285 34.75 -0.44 9.38
N PHE A 286 35.24 -1.43 10.12
CA PHE A 286 34.46 -2.14 11.15
C PHE A 286 34.58 -1.51 12.53
N GLU A 287 35.36 -0.44 12.67
CA GLU A 287 35.59 0.23 13.94
C GLU A 287 34.31 0.95 14.41
N LEU A 288 34.11 0.90 15.73
CA LEU A 288 32.98 1.52 16.43
C LEU A 288 33.55 2.30 17.61
N CYS A 289 33.13 3.55 17.77
CA CYS A 289 33.44 4.32 18.97
C CYS A 289 32.61 3.84 20.16
N CYS A 290 33.08 4.10 21.37
CA CYS A 290 32.28 3.92 22.59
C CYS A 290 31.74 5.31 23.00
N PRO A 291 30.52 5.69 22.56
CA PRO A 291 29.95 6.99 22.87
C PRO A 291 29.63 7.09 24.37
N ASP A 292 29.62 8.31 24.92
CA ASP A 292 29.14 8.55 26.27
C ASP A 292 27.60 8.54 26.27
N ILE A 293 27.01 7.62 27.05
CA ILE A 293 25.57 7.44 27.18
C ILE A 293 25.24 7.53 28.66
N ALA A 294 24.29 8.38 29.00
CA ALA A 294 23.90 8.65 30.38
C ALA A 294 23.65 7.34 31.15
N ASP A 295 24.24 7.26 32.35
CA ASP A 295 24.07 6.16 33.30
C ASP A 295 24.53 4.77 32.81
N ILE A 296 25.34 4.66 31.74
CA ILE A 296 25.90 3.37 31.28
C ILE A 296 27.35 3.54 30.82
N GLN A 297 28.28 2.85 31.49
CA GLN A 297 29.67 2.83 31.07
C GLN A 297 29.90 1.78 29.98
N ILE A 298 30.26 2.21 28.77
CA ILE A 298 30.59 1.32 27.64
C ILE A 298 32.10 1.08 27.64
N GLU A 299 32.51 -0.17 27.81
CA GLU A 299 33.93 -0.57 27.84
C GLU A 299 34.45 -0.97 26.46
N SER A 300 33.58 -1.56 25.62
CA SER A 300 33.97 -1.98 24.27
C SER A 300 32.77 -2.08 23.33
N ALA A 301 33.02 -1.84 22.05
CA ALA A 301 32.08 -2.09 20.97
C ALA A 301 32.84 -2.66 19.77
N VAL A 302 32.60 -3.93 19.44
CA VAL A 302 33.33 -4.64 18.39
C VAL A 302 32.37 -5.39 17.47
N VAL A 303 32.66 -5.37 16.17
CA VAL A 303 31.92 -6.19 15.20
C VAL A 303 32.45 -7.62 15.26
N THR A 304 31.58 -8.56 15.62
CA THR A 304 31.93 -9.99 15.79
C THR A 304 31.47 -10.87 14.64
N GLU A 305 30.57 -10.38 13.80
CA GLU A 305 30.11 -11.08 12.60
C GLU A 305 29.74 -10.06 11.52
N PHE A 306 30.07 -10.36 10.27
CA PHE A 306 29.44 -9.69 9.14
C PHE A 306 29.08 -10.70 8.05
N GLU A 307 28.04 -10.38 7.29
CA GLU A 307 27.65 -11.08 6.06
C GLU A 307 27.82 -10.11 4.89
N LEU A 308 28.61 -10.55 3.89
CA LEU A 308 28.86 -9.86 2.65
C LEU A 308 28.21 -10.61 1.50
N LEU A 309 27.47 -9.91 0.65
CA LEU A 309 26.92 -10.49 -0.57
C LEU A 309 28.00 -10.49 -1.68
N LEU A 310 27.96 -11.48 -2.56
CA LEU A 310 28.82 -11.60 -3.74
C LEU A 310 27.97 -11.39 -5.00
N GLY A 311 27.42 -10.18 -5.14
CA GLY A 311 26.58 -9.76 -6.27
C GLY A 311 25.10 -10.16 -6.17
N SER A 312 24.74 -11.27 -5.52
CA SER A 312 23.33 -11.67 -5.30
C SER A 312 23.08 -12.25 -3.90
N PHE A 313 21.83 -12.25 -3.44
CA PHE A 313 21.44 -12.84 -2.14
C PHE A 313 21.69 -14.35 -2.02
N ALA A 314 21.77 -15.05 -3.16
CA ALA A 314 22.08 -16.48 -3.19
C ALA A 314 23.57 -16.77 -2.93
N ARG A 315 24.45 -15.78 -3.15
CA ARG A 315 25.90 -15.92 -3.00
C ARG A 315 26.38 -14.99 -1.90
N ARG A 316 26.72 -15.54 -0.74
CA ARG A 316 27.12 -14.77 0.43
C ARG A 316 28.32 -15.38 1.14
N VAL A 317 29.11 -14.53 1.76
CA VAL A 317 30.24 -14.89 2.61
C VAL A 317 29.99 -14.28 3.98
N SER A 318 30.10 -15.10 5.03
CA SER A 318 30.07 -14.61 6.40
C SER A 318 31.41 -14.84 7.07
N LEU A 319 31.83 -13.89 7.90
CA LEU A 319 32.97 -14.05 8.79
C LEU A 319 32.49 -13.81 10.22
N LYS A 320 32.83 -14.74 11.11
CA LYS A 320 32.52 -14.68 12.52
C LYS A 320 33.81 -14.83 13.33
N VAL A 321 33.99 -13.97 14.32
CA VAL A 321 35.19 -13.89 15.15
C VAL A 321 34.83 -13.74 16.63
N THR A 322 35.83 -13.85 17.51
CA THR A 322 35.68 -13.58 18.93
C THR A 322 35.81 -12.08 19.23
N LYS A 323 35.57 -11.62 20.47
CA LYS A 323 35.62 -10.18 20.78
C LYS A 323 37.04 -9.63 20.83
N GLU A 324 38.00 -10.52 20.99
CA GLU A 324 39.43 -10.27 21.10
C GLU A 324 40.07 -10.10 19.71
N ASP A 325 39.37 -10.50 18.65
CA ASP A 325 39.84 -10.50 17.28
C ASP A 325 39.50 -9.19 16.54
N ASP A 326 40.44 -8.69 15.74
CA ASP A 326 40.17 -7.64 14.75
C ASP A 326 39.55 -8.26 13.50
N ILE A 327 38.23 -8.16 13.38
CA ILE A 327 37.48 -8.69 12.23
C ILE A 327 37.90 -8.06 10.91
N GLY A 328 38.34 -6.80 10.91
CA GLY A 328 38.80 -6.10 9.71
C GLY A 328 40.12 -6.68 9.22
N ARG A 329 41.07 -6.89 10.12
CA ARG A 329 42.36 -7.53 9.81
C ARG A 329 42.18 -8.97 9.35
N LEU A 330 41.33 -9.76 10.02
CA LEU A 330 41.05 -11.15 9.65
C LEU A 330 40.32 -11.25 8.31
N ALA A 331 39.36 -10.36 8.04
CA ALA A 331 38.71 -10.28 6.74
C ALA A 331 39.73 -9.97 5.65
N SER A 332 40.64 -9.00 5.87
CA SER A 332 41.71 -8.69 4.91
C SER A 332 42.66 -9.85 4.66
N ARG A 333 42.90 -10.70 5.67
CA ARG A 333 43.79 -11.87 5.54
C ARG A 333 43.14 -13.03 4.79
N TYR A 334 41.90 -13.38 5.14
CA TYR A 334 41.25 -14.62 4.67
C TYR A 334 40.23 -14.40 3.55
N LEU A 335 39.66 -13.19 3.46
CA LEU A 335 38.59 -12.84 2.53
C LEU A 335 38.99 -11.69 1.58
N SER A 336 40.27 -11.45 1.35
CA SER A 336 40.77 -10.35 0.49
C SER A 336 40.13 -10.31 -0.90
N GLY A 337 39.91 -11.48 -1.52
CA GLY A 337 39.21 -11.59 -2.80
C GLY A 337 37.74 -11.21 -2.72
N ALA A 338 37.04 -11.65 -1.65
CA ALA A 338 35.64 -11.33 -1.42
C ALA A 338 35.44 -9.85 -1.01
N LEU A 339 36.37 -9.26 -0.28
CA LEU A 339 36.31 -7.86 0.16
C LEU A 339 36.30 -6.85 -0.99
N ARG A 340 36.68 -7.23 -2.21
CA ARG A 340 36.49 -6.42 -3.42
C ARG A 340 35.00 -6.12 -3.67
N PHE A 341 34.10 -7.00 -3.21
CA PHE A 341 32.65 -6.82 -3.31
C PHE A 341 32.05 -6.01 -2.16
N ARG A 342 32.84 -5.63 -1.14
CA ARG A 342 32.40 -4.86 0.03
C ARG A 342 31.77 -3.52 -0.33
N GLY A 343 32.22 -2.88 -1.43
CA GLY A 343 31.61 -1.66 -1.99
C GLY A 343 30.54 -1.90 -3.07
N ARG A 344 30.48 -3.12 -3.63
CA ARG A 344 29.60 -3.46 -4.77
C ARG A 344 28.27 -4.10 -4.36
N ALA A 345 28.29 -4.90 -3.30
CA ALA A 345 27.20 -5.80 -2.94
C ALA A 345 26.66 -5.58 -1.51
N GLY A 346 27.18 -4.59 -0.78
CA GLY A 346 26.68 -4.21 0.54
C GLY A 346 26.98 -5.26 1.61
N ILE A 347 27.20 -4.77 2.82
CA ILE A 347 27.15 -5.62 4.00
C ILE A 347 25.67 -5.80 4.32
N ASN A 348 25.20 -7.04 4.28
CA ASN A 348 23.80 -7.38 4.47
C ASN A 348 23.46 -7.63 5.93
N ARG A 349 24.43 -8.05 6.73
CA ARG A 349 24.24 -8.30 8.16
C ARG A 349 25.49 -7.93 8.92
N VAL A 350 25.31 -7.28 10.07
CA VAL A 350 26.37 -7.02 11.03
C VAL A 350 25.90 -7.42 12.40
N VAL A 351 26.79 -8.04 13.15
CA VAL A 351 26.60 -8.35 14.56
C VAL A 351 27.65 -7.62 15.37
N ILE A 352 27.18 -6.76 16.27
CA ILE A 352 27.99 -5.94 17.14
C ILE A 352 27.87 -6.49 18.56
N SER A 353 29.02 -6.72 19.19
CA SER A 353 29.11 -7.08 20.60
C SER A 353 29.60 -5.88 21.40
N VAL A 354 28.86 -5.53 22.45
CA VAL A 354 29.09 -4.36 23.30
C VAL A 354 29.36 -4.82 24.73
N GLY A 355 30.52 -4.48 25.28
CA GLY A 355 30.82 -4.62 26.70
C GLY A 355 30.34 -3.39 27.46
N TYR A 356 29.50 -3.57 28.48
CA TYR A 356 28.95 -2.45 29.27
C TYR A 356 28.85 -2.77 30.76
N ARG A 357 28.84 -1.74 31.59
CA ARG A 357 28.53 -1.78 33.03
C ARG A 357 27.37 -0.87 33.36
N LEU A 358 26.49 -1.37 34.22
CA LEU A 358 25.39 -0.59 34.80
C LEU A 358 25.85 0.04 36.12
N PRO A 359 25.30 1.18 36.55
CA PRO A 359 25.70 1.86 37.78
C PRO A 359 25.53 0.96 39.01
N ASP A 360 24.46 0.16 38.99
CA ASP A 360 24.05 -0.69 40.10
C ASP A 360 24.81 -2.05 40.15
N VAL A 361 25.64 -2.35 39.14
CA VAL A 361 26.27 -3.67 38.98
C VAL A 361 27.72 -3.56 38.49
N ALA A 362 28.67 -3.90 39.37
CA ALA A 362 30.11 -3.87 39.07
C ALA A 362 30.58 -4.90 38.01
N ARG A 363 29.73 -5.87 37.64
CA ARG A 363 30.09 -6.94 36.69
C ARG A 363 29.94 -6.47 35.24
N LEU A 364 31.02 -6.59 34.47
CA LEU A 364 31.01 -6.40 33.01
C LEU A 364 30.02 -7.37 32.35
N ARG A 365 29.08 -6.82 31.58
CA ARG A 365 28.09 -7.58 30.79
C ARG A 365 28.34 -7.39 29.30
N THR A 366 27.77 -8.29 28.51
CA THR A 366 27.80 -8.20 27.04
C THR A 366 26.39 -8.06 26.49
N PHE A 367 26.23 -7.11 25.60
CA PHE A 367 25.02 -6.89 24.81
C PHE A 367 25.33 -7.12 23.33
N LYS A 368 24.45 -7.84 22.62
CA LYS A 368 24.64 -8.19 21.22
C LYS A 368 23.55 -7.52 20.39
N ILE A 369 23.96 -6.79 19.38
CA ILE A 369 23.10 -6.08 18.44
C ILE A 369 23.30 -6.68 17.06
N THR A 370 22.24 -7.19 16.47
CA THR A 370 22.20 -7.66 15.09
C THR A 370 21.43 -6.66 14.25
N VAL A 371 22.01 -6.26 13.13
CA VAL A 371 21.37 -5.41 12.11
C VAL A 371 21.40 -6.16 10.79
N MET A 372 20.26 -6.25 10.11
CA MET A 372 20.06 -6.97 8.86
C MET A 372 19.39 -6.07 7.82
N GLY A 373 20.04 -5.92 6.68
CA GLY A 373 19.59 -5.09 5.57
C GLY A 373 19.32 -3.65 5.99
N ALA A 374 18.32 -3.04 5.34
CA ALA A 374 17.91 -1.67 5.60
C ALA A 374 16.83 -1.52 6.69
N ASN A 375 16.15 -2.60 7.10
CA ASN A 375 14.88 -2.49 7.84
C ASN A 375 14.80 -3.32 9.12
N ALA A 376 15.81 -4.13 9.46
CA ALA A 376 15.70 -5.05 10.59
C ALA A 376 16.84 -4.91 11.60
N SER A 377 16.48 -4.86 12.88
CA SER A 377 17.41 -5.02 13.99
C SER A 377 16.75 -5.78 15.14
N ASP A 378 17.54 -6.58 15.86
CA ASP A 378 17.09 -7.32 17.04
C ASP A 378 16.96 -6.43 18.31
N VAL A 379 17.42 -5.16 18.27
CA VAL A 379 17.41 -4.25 19.42
C VAL A 379 16.02 -4.12 20.04
N LEU A 380 14.98 -3.96 19.23
CA LEU A 380 13.60 -3.83 19.72
C LEU A 380 13.03 -5.12 20.32
N GLY A 381 13.58 -6.28 19.96
CA GLY A 381 13.18 -7.59 20.48
C GLY A 381 13.82 -7.94 21.85
N HIS A 382 14.72 -7.11 22.37
CA HIS A 382 15.34 -7.34 23.67
C HIS A 382 14.36 -7.09 24.82
N LYS A 383 14.41 -7.97 25.85
CA LYS A 383 13.49 -7.95 26.99
C LYS A 383 13.68 -6.74 27.91
N ASP A 384 14.93 -6.34 28.12
CA ASP A 384 15.32 -5.27 29.04
C ASP A 384 15.24 -3.88 28.35
N ARG A 385 14.44 -2.98 28.92
CA ARG A 385 14.25 -1.61 28.43
C ARG A 385 15.56 -0.82 28.37
N ARG A 386 16.40 -0.91 29.40
CA ARG A 386 17.69 -0.18 29.44
C ARG A 386 18.60 -0.64 28.31
N LEU A 387 18.57 -1.94 27.98
CA LEU A 387 19.30 -2.49 26.84
C LEU A 387 18.72 -2.09 25.48
N ARG A 388 17.40 -1.95 25.37
CA ARG A 388 16.77 -1.39 24.16
C ARG A 388 17.21 0.05 23.95
N GLU A 389 17.12 0.89 24.97
CA GLU A 389 17.52 2.29 24.93
C GLU A 389 19.02 2.44 24.62
N LEU A 390 19.86 1.65 25.29
CA LEU A 390 21.30 1.56 25.00
C LEU A 390 21.55 1.17 23.53
N GLY A 391 20.90 0.10 23.04
CA GLY A 391 21.07 -0.35 21.67
C GLY A 391 20.66 0.69 20.63
N LEU A 392 19.56 1.40 20.87
CA LEU A 392 19.13 2.48 19.99
C LEU A 392 20.09 3.67 20.04
N GLY A 393 20.53 4.08 21.24
CA GLY A 393 21.51 5.16 21.42
C GLY A 393 22.83 4.86 20.71
N LEU A 394 23.32 3.62 20.83
CA LEU A 394 24.52 3.16 20.14
C LEU A 394 24.35 3.16 18.61
N LEU A 395 23.25 2.63 18.09
CA LEU A 395 22.99 2.63 16.65
C LEU A 395 22.86 4.05 16.07
N ARG A 396 22.31 5.02 16.83
CA ARG A 396 22.32 6.44 16.45
C ARG A 396 23.73 7.02 16.45
N ALA A 397 24.48 6.81 17.53
CA ALA A 397 25.84 7.33 17.68
C ALA A 397 26.79 6.82 16.58
N TRP A 398 26.63 5.57 16.17
CA TRP A 398 27.39 4.98 15.07
C TRP A 398 26.89 5.38 13.67
N LYS A 399 25.80 6.15 13.58
CA LYS A 399 25.10 6.52 12.34
C LYS A 399 24.61 5.30 11.54
N ILE A 400 24.33 4.19 12.23
CA ILE A 400 23.77 2.97 11.65
C ILE A 400 22.26 3.07 11.58
N MET A 401 21.61 3.80 12.48
CA MET A 401 20.18 4.02 12.46
C MET A 401 19.88 5.48 12.14
N ARG A 402 18.96 5.72 11.20
CA ARG A 402 18.37 7.03 10.93
C ARG A 402 16.87 6.97 11.14
N GLU A 403 16.33 8.05 11.69
CA GLU A 403 14.90 8.24 11.82
C GLU A 403 14.42 8.96 10.55
N VAL A 404 13.43 8.38 9.87
CA VAL A 404 12.78 9.04 8.73
C VAL A 404 12.05 10.26 9.26
N THR A 405 12.33 11.42 8.68
CA THR A 405 11.63 12.68 8.99
C THR A 405 10.80 13.07 7.77
N PRO A 406 9.60 13.65 7.93
CA PRO A 406 8.92 14.24 6.78
C PRO A 406 9.75 15.41 6.22
N PRO A 407 9.59 15.76 4.94
CA PRO A 407 10.15 16.99 4.41
C PRO A 407 9.54 18.18 5.15
N ASP A 408 10.37 19.11 5.60
CA ASP A 408 9.88 20.44 6.02
C ASP A 408 9.38 21.24 4.80
N GLN A 409 8.88 22.46 4.99
CA GLN A 409 8.35 23.26 3.88
C GLN A 409 9.41 23.56 2.81
N GLN A 410 10.66 23.82 3.21
CA GLN A 410 11.75 24.13 2.28
C GLN A 410 12.17 22.87 1.50
N GLU A 411 12.25 21.73 2.18
CA GLU A 411 12.53 20.43 1.57
C GLU A 411 11.39 19.97 0.66
N THR A 412 10.13 20.22 1.04
CA THR A 412 8.94 19.95 0.20
C THR A 412 9.04 20.71 -1.11
N VAL A 413 9.32 22.01 -1.06
CA VAL A 413 9.51 22.85 -2.25
C VAL A 413 10.63 22.30 -3.15
N ALA A 414 11.74 21.86 -2.56
CA ALA A 414 12.87 21.33 -3.30
C ALA A 414 12.59 19.97 -3.95
N ILE A 415 11.84 19.10 -3.26
CA ILE A 415 11.66 17.70 -3.66
C ILE A 415 10.42 17.51 -4.55
N PHE A 416 9.34 18.27 -4.33
CA PHE A 416 8.04 18.04 -4.94
C PHE A 416 8.07 17.96 -6.49
N PRO A 417 8.73 18.87 -7.23
CA PRO A 417 8.77 18.80 -8.70
C PRO A 417 9.43 17.51 -9.21
N GLY A 418 10.55 17.11 -8.60
CA GLY A 418 11.23 15.87 -8.97
C GLY A 418 10.41 14.64 -8.59
N LEU A 419 9.75 14.67 -7.42
CA LEU A 419 8.91 13.56 -6.95
C LEU A 419 7.70 13.35 -7.85
N LEU A 420 7.11 14.45 -8.36
CA LEU A 420 6.03 14.40 -9.33
C LEU A 420 6.47 13.73 -10.65
N ARG A 421 7.72 13.96 -11.10
CA ARG A 421 8.29 13.28 -12.27
C ARG A 421 8.52 11.79 -12.03
N LEU A 422 9.03 11.41 -10.84
CA LEU A 422 9.12 9.99 -10.45
C LEU A 422 7.74 9.34 -10.41
N PHE A 423 6.73 10.05 -9.90
CA PHE A 423 5.36 9.58 -9.87
C PHE A 423 4.80 9.40 -11.29
N GLU A 424 5.09 10.32 -12.20
CA GLU A 424 4.67 10.25 -13.61
C GLU A 424 5.26 9.05 -14.35
N LEU A 425 6.53 8.66 -14.10
CA LEU A 425 7.12 7.46 -14.72
C LEU A 425 6.27 6.20 -14.49
N GLY A 426 5.72 6.08 -13.28
CA GLY A 426 4.97 4.94 -12.81
C GLY A 426 5.73 3.61 -12.73
N GLU A 427 7.05 3.70 -12.67
CA GLU A 427 7.93 2.58 -12.34
C GLU A 427 8.13 2.49 -10.82
N ASP A 428 7.97 1.29 -10.25
CA ASP A 428 8.28 1.05 -8.84
C ASP A 428 9.78 0.92 -8.58
N VAL A 429 10.60 0.81 -9.64
CA VAL A 429 12.04 0.62 -9.54
C VAL A 429 12.74 1.63 -10.43
N VAL A 430 13.51 2.53 -9.83
CA VAL A 430 14.22 3.62 -10.49
C VAL A 430 15.72 3.54 -10.23
N THR A 431 16.52 4.02 -11.16
CA THR A 431 17.98 4.10 -11.01
C THR A 431 18.41 5.40 -10.33
N GLY A 432 19.60 5.39 -9.73
CA GLY A 432 20.19 6.62 -9.18
C GLY A 432 20.41 7.72 -10.22
N LEU A 433 20.66 7.36 -11.49
CA LEU A 433 20.73 8.30 -12.61
C LEU A 433 19.38 8.98 -12.85
N GLN A 434 18.30 8.21 -12.97
CA GLN A 434 16.95 8.77 -13.14
C GLN A 434 16.56 9.70 -11.97
N ILE A 435 16.93 9.33 -10.73
CA ILE A 435 16.70 10.18 -9.55
C ILE A 435 17.46 11.52 -9.68
N ALA A 436 18.73 11.47 -10.10
CA ALA A 436 19.57 12.66 -10.27
C ALA A 436 19.10 13.55 -11.43
N GLU A 437 18.64 12.96 -12.53
CA GLU A 437 18.05 13.68 -13.68
C GLU A 437 16.82 14.51 -13.29
N PHE A 438 16.09 14.07 -12.27
CA PHE A 438 14.95 14.81 -11.71
C PHE A 438 15.34 15.80 -10.62
N GLY A 439 16.64 16.07 -10.43
CA GLY A 439 17.15 17.03 -9.44
C GLY A 439 17.02 16.55 -7.99
N LEU A 440 16.77 15.26 -7.78
CA LEU A 440 16.59 14.69 -6.45
C LEU A 440 17.89 14.08 -5.94
N THR A 441 18.05 14.05 -4.62
CA THR A 441 19.17 13.37 -3.98
C THR A 441 18.73 12.04 -3.41
N ILE A 442 19.47 10.97 -3.73
CA ILE A 442 19.21 9.62 -3.21
C ILE A 442 19.19 9.62 -1.68
N ASP A 443 20.17 10.28 -1.06
CA ASP A 443 20.26 10.33 0.41
C ASP A 443 19.10 11.13 1.02
N GLY A 444 18.63 12.19 0.36
CA GLY A 444 17.44 12.92 0.77
C GLY A 444 16.19 12.05 0.68
N LEU A 445 15.95 11.39 -0.45
CA LEU A 445 14.77 10.53 -0.62
C LEU A 445 14.76 9.32 0.31
N LEU A 446 15.91 8.72 0.59
CA LEU A 446 16.05 7.67 1.61
C LEU A 446 15.74 8.23 3.00
N ALA A 447 16.27 9.40 3.36
CA ALA A 447 16.00 10.03 4.66
C ALA A 447 14.53 10.43 4.86
N LYS A 448 13.80 10.66 3.77
CA LYS A 448 12.37 11.02 3.77
C LYS A 448 11.44 9.83 3.50
N GLY A 449 11.98 8.60 3.40
CA GLY A 449 11.20 7.37 3.25
C GLY A 449 10.59 7.14 1.86
N PHE A 450 10.96 7.93 0.83
CA PHE A 450 10.44 7.76 -0.52
C PHE A 450 11.07 6.59 -1.28
N LEU A 451 12.27 6.15 -0.87
CA LEU A 451 13.00 5.06 -1.50
C LEU A 451 13.32 3.95 -0.50
N LYS A 452 13.32 2.72 -1.00
CA LYS A 452 13.96 1.57 -0.37
C LYS A 452 15.06 1.05 -1.28
N GLN A 453 16.20 0.68 -0.71
CA GLN A 453 17.25 0.05 -1.48
C GLN A 453 16.80 -1.36 -1.90
N SER A 454 16.67 -1.61 -3.20
CA SER A 454 16.11 -2.86 -3.73
C SER A 454 17.21 -3.86 -4.10
N ARG A 455 17.90 -3.63 -5.22
CA ARG A 455 19.02 -4.44 -5.75
C ARG A 455 19.90 -3.55 -6.64
N ARG A 456 21.20 -3.81 -6.72
CA ARG A 456 22.07 -3.08 -7.66
C ARG A 456 21.93 -3.66 -9.07
N GLN A 457 22.03 -2.81 -10.09
CA GLN A 457 22.01 -3.22 -11.50
C GLN A 457 23.35 -3.88 -11.87
N THR A 458 23.30 -5.05 -12.50
CA THR A 458 24.50 -5.82 -12.89
C THR A 458 24.99 -5.48 -14.30
N LEU A 459 24.15 -4.81 -15.11
CA LEU A 459 24.37 -4.60 -16.54
C LEU A 459 24.08 -3.14 -16.93
N THR A 460 25.00 -2.49 -17.63
CA THR A 460 24.83 -1.16 -18.25
C THR A 460 24.87 -1.29 -19.76
N LEU A 461 24.13 -0.45 -20.48
CA LEU A 461 24.22 -0.33 -21.93
C LEU A 461 25.37 0.62 -22.26
N GLN A 462 26.35 0.17 -23.04
CA GLN A 462 27.44 1.01 -23.54
C GLN A 462 27.26 1.25 -25.04
N ASP A 463 27.34 2.52 -25.44
CA ASP A 463 27.45 2.90 -26.84
C ASP A 463 28.90 2.75 -27.28
N ARG A 464 29.12 1.98 -28.35
CA ARG A 464 30.38 1.99 -29.10
C ARG A 464 30.27 2.92 -30.31
N GLU A 465 31.43 3.30 -30.86
CA GLU A 465 31.59 4.19 -32.02
C GLU A 465 30.82 3.78 -33.29
N ASP A 466 30.18 2.61 -33.32
CA ASP A 466 29.43 2.06 -34.45
C ASP A 466 27.88 2.02 -34.24
N ASP A 467 27.31 2.85 -33.36
CA ASP A 467 25.85 2.91 -33.06
C ASP A 467 25.23 1.58 -32.58
N GLN A 468 26.05 0.63 -32.12
CA GLN A 468 25.59 -0.62 -31.52
C GLN A 468 25.54 -0.51 -29.99
N VAL A 469 24.34 -0.69 -29.44
CA VAL A 469 24.09 -0.77 -28.00
C VAL A 469 24.29 -2.22 -27.54
N ILE A 470 25.30 -2.47 -26.71
CA ILE A 470 25.55 -3.80 -26.13
C ILE A 470 25.35 -3.78 -24.61
N GLU A 471 24.81 -4.88 -24.07
CA GLU A 471 24.80 -5.12 -22.63
C GLU A 471 26.23 -5.41 -22.15
N ALA A 472 26.80 -4.50 -21.36
CA ALA A 472 28.11 -4.64 -20.74
C ALA A 472 27.95 -4.83 -19.23
N GLU A 473 28.66 -5.80 -18.66
CA GLU A 473 28.88 -5.85 -17.21
C GLU A 473 29.67 -4.61 -16.78
N VAL A 474 29.26 -3.98 -15.67
CA VAL A 474 29.94 -2.78 -15.16
C VAL A 474 31.39 -3.13 -14.78
N SER A 475 32.35 -2.65 -15.58
CA SER A 475 33.79 -2.98 -15.49
C SER A 475 34.47 -2.53 -14.18
N ASP A 476 35.58 -3.20 -13.86
CA ASP A 476 36.26 -3.31 -12.56
C ASP A 476 37.20 -2.16 -12.15
N GLU A 477 37.42 -1.14 -12.98
CA GLU A 477 38.58 -0.26 -12.78
C GLU A 477 38.32 1.07 -12.06
N GLU A 478 37.07 1.53 -11.93
CA GLU A 478 36.81 2.83 -11.30
C GLU A 478 36.35 2.69 -9.84
N SER A 479 37.30 3.03 -8.97
CA SER A 479 37.22 3.00 -7.51
C SER A 479 36.19 4.00 -6.98
N PHE A 480 35.33 3.57 -6.03
CA PHE A 480 34.50 4.40 -5.13
C PHE A 480 34.26 5.87 -5.56
N SER A 481 33.49 6.07 -6.62
CA SER A 481 32.93 7.37 -6.99
C SER A 481 31.44 7.46 -6.61
N PRO A 482 30.87 8.67 -6.36
CA PRO A 482 29.42 8.93 -6.37
C PRO A 482 28.65 8.23 -7.50
N GLU A 483 29.32 7.89 -8.61
CA GLU A 483 28.85 7.02 -9.70
C GLU A 483 28.22 5.70 -9.22
N ALA A 484 28.71 5.07 -8.15
CA ALA A 484 28.18 3.77 -7.70
C ALA A 484 26.70 3.82 -7.29
N LYS A 485 26.25 4.93 -6.68
CA LYS A 485 24.84 5.15 -6.33
C LYS A 485 24.00 5.47 -7.57
N ALA A 486 24.58 6.18 -8.54
CA ALA A 486 23.93 6.48 -9.81
C ALA A 486 23.51 5.20 -10.57
N PHE A 487 24.33 4.15 -10.53
CA PHE A 487 24.03 2.85 -11.16
C PHE A 487 23.30 1.85 -10.24
N THR A 488 22.75 2.27 -9.10
CA THR A 488 21.97 1.40 -8.20
C THR A 488 20.47 1.54 -8.48
N ARG A 489 19.71 0.42 -8.42
CA ARG A 489 18.24 0.46 -8.48
C ARG A 489 17.64 0.59 -7.08
N TYR A 490 16.75 1.55 -6.96
CA TYR A 490 15.97 1.87 -5.78
C TYR A 490 14.52 1.53 -6.06
N ARG A 491 13.84 0.93 -5.09
CA ARG A 491 12.40 0.76 -5.14
C ARG A 491 11.76 2.03 -4.60
N LEU A 492 10.90 2.66 -5.38
CA LEU A 492 10.05 3.75 -4.90
C LEU A 492 9.01 3.15 -3.95
N GLU A 493 8.64 3.88 -2.91
CA GLU A 493 7.45 3.54 -2.11
C GLU A 493 6.24 4.25 -2.73
N PRO A 494 5.50 3.62 -3.66
CA PRO A 494 4.49 4.30 -4.47
C PRO A 494 3.36 4.86 -3.61
N GLY A 495 2.98 4.16 -2.54
CA GLY A 495 1.95 4.62 -1.61
C GLY A 495 2.33 5.93 -0.91
N TRP A 496 3.57 6.04 -0.42
CA TRP A 496 4.05 7.25 0.25
C TRP A 496 4.27 8.41 -0.72
N CYS A 497 4.87 8.13 -1.88
CA CYS A 497 5.05 9.12 -2.95
C CYS A 497 3.69 9.73 -3.37
N ARG A 498 2.70 8.87 -3.61
CA ARG A 498 1.34 9.28 -3.93
C ARG A 498 0.69 10.10 -2.83
N GLU A 499 0.78 9.63 -1.59
CA GLU A 499 0.17 10.32 -0.44
C GLU A 499 0.75 11.71 -0.24
N PHE A 500 2.08 11.84 -0.32
CA PHE A 500 2.76 13.11 -0.26
C PHE A 500 2.28 14.06 -1.35
N ILE A 501 2.23 13.60 -2.61
CA ILE A 501 1.76 14.41 -3.73
C ILE A 501 0.29 14.82 -3.55
N ALA A 502 -0.58 13.87 -3.20
CA ALA A 502 -1.99 14.15 -3.00
C ALA A 502 -2.23 15.14 -1.85
N THR A 503 -1.48 15.03 -0.75
CA THR A 503 -1.58 15.93 0.41
C THR A 503 -1.16 17.36 0.07
N GLU A 504 -0.11 17.53 -0.74
CA GLU A 504 0.27 18.85 -1.22
C GLU A 504 -0.80 19.46 -2.14
N LEU A 505 -1.43 18.64 -3.00
CA LEU A 505 -2.46 19.11 -3.93
C LEU A 505 -3.82 19.37 -3.28
N THR A 506 -4.16 18.70 -2.18
CA THR A 506 -5.44 18.91 -1.50
C THR A 506 -5.56 20.27 -0.84
N ARG A 507 -4.43 20.98 -0.64
CA ARG A 507 -4.41 22.37 -0.16
C ARG A 507 -5.15 23.33 -1.09
N TYR A 508 -5.27 23.00 -2.38
CA TYR A 508 -6.01 23.80 -3.36
C TYR A 508 -7.53 23.50 -3.35
N LEU A 509 -8.01 22.58 -2.51
CA LEU A 509 -9.38 22.06 -2.54
C LEU A 509 -10.22 22.56 -1.37
N ASP A 510 -11.53 22.72 -1.59
CA ASP A 510 -12.47 23.05 -0.50
C ASP A 510 -12.87 21.81 0.31
N VAL A 511 -12.92 20.65 -0.35
CA VAL A 511 -13.19 19.37 0.29
C VAL A 511 -12.17 18.36 -0.21
N ALA A 512 -11.33 17.87 0.70
CA ALA A 512 -10.38 16.79 0.41
C ALA A 512 -11.01 15.41 0.62
N ASP A 513 -10.90 14.57 -0.40
CA ASP A 513 -11.35 13.18 -0.40
C ASP A 513 -10.43 12.33 -1.30
N VAL A 514 -9.21 12.08 -0.81
CA VAL A 514 -8.19 11.34 -1.55
C VAL A 514 -8.52 9.85 -1.56
N ARG A 515 -8.67 9.28 -2.76
CA ARG A 515 -8.93 7.85 -2.98
C ARG A 515 -8.32 7.35 -4.29
N GLU A 516 -7.82 6.13 -4.30
CA GLU A 516 -7.37 5.45 -5.51
C GLU A 516 -8.57 4.92 -6.30
N ILE A 517 -8.67 5.31 -7.56
CA ILE A 517 -9.69 4.78 -8.49
C ILE A 517 -9.08 3.61 -9.26
N GLU A 518 -7.92 3.85 -9.86
CA GLU A 518 -7.10 2.85 -10.54
C GLU A 518 -5.62 3.26 -10.43
N PRO A 519 -4.65 2.41 -10.83
CA PRO A 519 -3.22 2.68 -10.64
C PRO A 519 -2.70 3.99 -11.25
N ASN A 520 -3.42 4.59 -12.20
CA ASN A 520 -3.04 5.86 -12.83
C ASN A 520 -4.06 7.00 -12.61
N LEU A 521 -5.09 6.80 -11.79
CA LEU A 521 -6.14 7.80 -11.51
C LEU A 521 -6.53 7.81 -10.04
N TYR A 522 -6.52 9.00 -9.46
CA TYR A 522 -6.85 9.24 -8.06
C TYR A 522 -7.91 10.33 -7.98
N ALA A 523 -8.94 10.15 -7.16
CA ALA A 523 -9.79 11.27 -6.78
C ALA A 523 -9.08 12.03 -5.65
N LEU A 524 -9.07 13.35 -5.71
CA LEU A 524 -8.51 14.21 -4.66
C LEU A 524 -9.58 14.89 -3.82
N GLY A 525 -10.76 15.15 -4.39
CA GLY A 525 -11.85 15.84 -3.71
C GLY A 525 -12.61 16.77 -4.63
N SER A 526 -12.97 17.97 -4.15
CA SER A 526 -13.68 18.97 -4.95
C SER A 526 -13.34 20.41 -4.58
N VAL A 527 -13.49 21.29 -5.56
CA VAL A 527 -13.48 22.75 -5.42
C VAL A 527 -14.87 23.31 -5.69
N LYS A 528 -15.25 24.38 -5.01
CA LYS A 528 -16.49 25.11 -5.23
C LYS A 528 -16.26 26.25 -6.22
N ASP A 529 -17.10 26.30 -7.25
CA ASP A 529 -17.24 27.45 -8.13
C ASP A 529 -18.72 27.85 -8.19
N ASN A 530 -19.05 29.09 -7.84
CA ASN A 530 -20.42 29.61 -7.81
C ASN A 530 -21.43 28.69 -7.10
N GLY A 531 -21.01 28.03 -6.00
CA GLY A 531 -21.84 27.12 -5.21
C GLY A 531 -21.95 25.69 -5.75
N ARG A 532 -21.39 25.39 -6.93
CA ARG A 532 -21.30 24.03 -7.49
C ARG A 532 -19.99 23.38 -7.08
N ALA A 533 -20.05 22.13 -6.61
CA ALA A 533 -18.86 21.31 -6.40
C ALA A 533 -18.35 20.75 -7.74
N ILE A 534 -17.09 21.02 -8.05
CA ILE A 534 -16.35 20.51 -9.21
C ILE A 534 -15.41 19.42 -8.71
N PRO A 535 -15.54 18.16 -9.17
CA PRO A 535 -14.66 17.09 -8.75
C PRO A 535 -13.25 17.30 -9.30
N VAL A 536 -12.23 17.00 -8.48
CA VAL A 536 -10.81 17.10 -8.84
C VAL A 536 -10.14 15.74 -8.72
N TYR A 537 -9.41 15.36 -9.77
CA TYR A 537 -8.67 14.12 -9.88
C TYR A 537 -7.17 14.39 -10.07
N LEU A 538 -6.32 13.41 -9.78
CA LEU A 538 -4.91 13.36 -10.14
C LEU A 538 -4.68 12.17 -11.08
N ALA A 539 -4.09 12.43 -12.24
CA ALA A 539 -3.76 11.43 -13.24
C ALA A 539 -2.26 11.43 -13.54
N ARG A 540 -1.77 10.26 -13.96
CA ARG A 540 -0.39 10.06 -14.41
C ARG A 540 -0.31 9.21 -15.66
N ARG A 541 0.83 9.22 -16.34
CA ARG A 541 1.13 8.42 -17.54
C ARG A 541 0.15 8.67 -18.68
N LEU A 542 -0.15 9.94 -18.93
CA LEU A 542 -1.05 10.32 -20.03
C LEU A 542 -0.39 10.19 -21.41
N ASP A 543 0.92 10.03 -21.45
CA ASP A 543 1.69 9.67 -22.64
C ASP A 543 1.43 8.21 -23.10
N ASP A 544 1.16 7.31 -22.14
CA ASP A 544 0.80 5.92 -22.42
C ASP A 544 -0.67 5.80 -22.86
N LEU A 545 -0.88 5.39 -24.11
CA LEU A 545 -2.20 5.30 -24.71
C LEU A 545 -3.13 4.29 -24.01
N ARG A 546 -2.59 3.24 -23.38
CA ARG A 546 -3.38 2.26 -22.64
C ARG A 546 -3.80 2.82 -21.28
N ALA A 547 -2.89 3.51 -20.58
CA ALA A 547 -3.20 4.19 -19.33
C ALA A 547 -4.25 5.28 -19.55
N MET A 548 -4.07 6.15 -20.56
CA MET A 548 -5.04 7.18 -20.93
C MET A 548 -6.43 6.60 -21.22
N GLN A 549 -6.52 5.46 -21.92
CA GLN A 549 -7.80 4.81 -22.20
C GLN A 549 -8.49 4.25 -20.95
N GLY A 550 -7.72 3.70 -20.00
CA GLY A 550 -8.24 3.29 -18.69
C GLY A 550 -8.85 4.49 -17.97
N ILE A 551 -8.09 5.58 -17.89
CA ILE A 551 -8.49 6.83 -17.24
C ILE A 551 -9.78 7.38 -17.87
N GLU A 552 -9.85 7.47 -19.19
CA GLU A 552 -11.06 7.95 -19.87
C GLU A 552 -12.29 7.05 -19.61
N THR A 553 -12.09 5.74 -19.47
CA THR A 553 -13.17 4.80 -19.17
C THR A 553 -13.72 5.03 -17.76
N GLU A 554 -12.82 5.20 -16.79
CA GLU A 554 -13.19 5.52 -15.41
C GLU A 554 -13.81 6.91 -15.30
N LEU A 555 -13.36 7.89 -16.07
CA LEU A 555 -13.97 9.22 -16.07
C LEU A 555 -15.40 9.19 -16.63
N ARG A 556 -15.65 8.50 -17.76
CA ARG A 556 -17.00 8.35 -18.35
C ARG A 556 -17.99 7.67 -17.40
N SER A 557 -17.55 6.70 -16.61
CA SER A 557 -18.43 6.04 -15.63
C SER A 557 -18.85 6.96 -14.47
N ARG A 558 -18.23 8.15 -14.35
CA ARG A 558 -18.44 9.12 -13.28
C ARG A 558 -19.06 10.44 -13.77
N ASP A 559 -19.58 10.48 -14.99
CA ASP A 559 -20.17 11.69 -15.61
C ASP A 559 -21.40 12.26 -14.87
N ALA A 560 -22.00 11.52 -13.93
CA ALA A 560 -23.15 11.98 -13.14
C ALA A 560 -22.87 13.26 -12.31
N ALA A 561 -21.60 13.54 -11.96
CA ALA A 561 -21.19 14.77 -11.29
C ALA A 561 -21.00 15.96 -12.26
N GLY A 562 -21.02 15.69 -13.57
CA GLY A 562 -20.64 16.62 -14.63
C GLY A 562 -19.13 16.82 -14.73
N PRO A 563 -18.68 17.77 -15.60
CA PRO A 563 -17.28 17.94 -15.93
C PRO A 563 -16.46 18.43 -14.73
N GLY A 564 -15.36 17.74 -14.48
CA GLY A 564 -14.38 18.01 -13.42
C GLY A 564 -13.03 18.52 -13.92
N ILE A 565 -12.08 18.56 -13.01
CA ILE A 565 -10.68 18.93 -13.25
C ILE A 565 -9.82 17.68 -13.07
N VAL A 566 -8.91 17.42 -14.01
CA VAL A 566 -7.89 16.37 -13.90
C VAL A 566 -6.53 17.04 -13.82
N LEU A 567 -5.91 16.99 -12.64
CA LEU A 567 -4.54 17.42 -12.44
C LEU A 567 -3.60 16.35 -13.00
N CYS A 568 -2.69 16.75 -13.89
CA CYS A 568 -1.79 15.82 -14.56
C CYS A 568 -0.38 15.93 -13.97
N ALA A 569 0.21 14.80 -13.57
CA ALA A 569 1.57 14.80 -13.05
C ALA A 569 2.62 15.12 -14.13
N GLY A 570 2.37 14.68 -15.37
CA GLY A 570 3.16 15.07 -16.53
C GLY A 570 3.01 16.56 -16.89
N THR A 571 4.11 17.14 -17.40
CA THR A 571 4.16 18.51 -17.95
C THR A 571 3.38 18.64 -19.26
N GLU A 572 3.25 17.54 -20.00
CA GLU A 572 2.42 17.46 -21.19
C GLU A 572 1.11 16.77 -20.85
N ALA A 573 0.02 17.50 -21.04
CA ALA A 573 -1.32 17.01 -20.82
C ALA A 573 -2.23 17.46 -21.96
N PRO A 574 -3.20 16.63 -22.39
CA PRO A 574 -4.24 17.09 -23.30
C PRO A 574 -5.06 18.21 -22.67
N ARG A 575 -5.80 18.99 -23.47
CA ARG A 575 -6.72 20.00 -22.92
C ARG A 575 -7.90 19.36 -22.17
N PHE A 576 -8.38 18.24 -22.69
CA PHE A 576 -9.54 17.54 -22.17
C PHE A 576 -9.23 16.04 -22.02
N LEU A 577 -9.84 15.43 -21.02
CA LEU A 577 -9.97 13.98 -20.88
C LEU A 577 -11.46 13.69 -20.75
N VAL A 578 -12.07 13.23 -21.84
CA VAL A 578 -13.54 13.14 -21.96
C VAL A 578 -14.14 14.56 -21.78
N GLU A 579 -15.10 14.75 -20.87
CA GLU A 579 -15.65 16.06 -20.55
C GLU A 579 -14.82 16.85 -19.52
N ASN A 580 -13.82 16.23 -18.91
CA ASN A 580 -13.02 16.83 -17.85
C ASN A 580 -11.87 17.67 -18.41
N ILE A 581 -11.50 18.72 -17.69
CA ILE A 581 -10.45 19.65 -18.10
C ILE A 581 -9.13 19.19 -17.49
N ALA A 582 -8.15 18.91 -18.33
CA ALA A 582 -6.84 18.42 -17.90
C ALA A 582 -5.85 19.58 -17.74
N ILE A 583 -5.23 19.66 -16.56
CA ILE A 583 -4.36 20.76 -16.15
C ILE A 583 -3.07 20.17 -15.59
N PRO A 584 -1.89 20.42 -16.17
CA PRO A 584 -0.62 20.06 -15.56
C PRO A 584 -0.49 20.62 -14.15
N VAL A 585 -0.05 19.80 -13.20
CA VAL A 585 0.19 20.24 -11.82
C VAL A 585 1.19 21.41 -11.79
N THR A 586 2.16 21.42 -12.70
CA THR A 586 3.15 22.50 -12.83
C THR A 586 2.55 23.87 -13.17
N ASP A 587 1.33 23.92 -13.71
CA ASP A 587 0.67 25.19 -14.07
C ASP A 587 0.02 25.85 -12.85
N ILE A 588 -0.34 25.05 -11.85
CA ILE A 588 -1.04 25.51 -10.64
C ILE A 588 -0.12 25.53 -9.41
N TRP A 589 0.86 24.62 -9.35
CA TRP A 589 1.77 24.49 -8.23
C TRP A 589 2.88 25.53 -8.34
N ASN A 590 2.99 26.38 -7.33
CA ASN A 590 4.09 27.33 -7.18
C ASN A 590 4.52 27.34 -5.71
N SER A 591 5.81 27.14 -5.47
CA SER A 591 6.40 27.09 -4.14
C SER A 591 6.25 28.39 -3.34
N GLU A 592 6.09 29.52 -4.02
CA GLU A 592 5.97 30.85 -3.40
C GLU A 592 4.53 31.37 -3.36
N ALA A 593 3.60 30.73 -4.07
CA ALA A 593 2.21 31.18 -4.13
C ALA A 593 1.40 30.68 -2.94
N ASP A 594 0.45 31.50 -2.50
CA ASP A 594 -0.60 31.06 -1.59
C ASP A 594 -1.44 29.96 -2.26
N ALA A 595 -1.90 28.98 -1.48
CA ALA A 595 -2.83 27.95 -1.94
C ALA A 595 -4.09 28.56 -2.57
N ALA A 596 -4.53 29.72 -2.08
CA ALA A 596 -5.63 30.47 -2.69
C ALA A 596 -5.33 30.85 -4.14
N GLU A 597 -4.12 31.33 -4.44
CA GLU A 597 -3.72 31.74 -5.78
C GLU A 597 -3.64 30.54 -6.75
N GLY A 598 -3.08 29.41 -6.30
CA GLY A 598 -3.04 28.18 -7.08
C GLY A 598 -4.45 27.66 -7.42
N ARG A 599 -5.38 27.75 -6.45
CA ARG A 599 -6.80 27.42 -6.67
C ARG A 599 -7.45 28.36 -7.67
N ASP A 600 -7.19 29.67 -7.59
CA ASP A 600 -7.76 30.65 -8.51
C ASP A 600 -7.26 30.43 -9.94
N ARG A 601 -5.98 30.08 -10.13
CA ARG A 601 -5.43 29.67 -11.44
C ARG A 601 -6.12 28.42 -11.97
N MET A 602 -6.31 27.41 -11.12
CA MET A 602 -7.00 26.17 -11.47
C MET A 602 -8.45 26.44 -11.94
N LEU A 603 -9.19 27.27 -11.19
CA LEU A 603 -10.56 27.66 -11.52
C LEU A 603 -10.64 28.53 -12.78
N ALA A 604 -9.75 29.51 -12.92
CA ALA A 604 -9.68 30.35 -14.12
C ALA A 604 -9.47 29.49 -15.37
N ARG A 605 -8.56 28.51 -15.29
CA ARG A 605 -8.30 27.57 -16.39
C ARG A 605 -9.52 26.69 -16.70
N PHE A 606 -10.19 26.20 -15.66
CA PHE A 606 -11.44 25.44 -15.81
C PHE A 606 -12.52 26.28 -16.52
N SER A 607 -12.73 27.53 -16.09
CA SER A 607 -13.73 28.42 -16.69
C SER A 607 -13.39 28.83 -18.13
N GLU A 608 -12.11 29.06 -18.44
CA GLU A 608 -11.62 29.39 -19.78
C GLU A 608 -11.89 28.24 -20.76
N GLU A 609 -11.41 27.04 -20.44
CA GLU A 609 -11.54 25.87 -21.31
C GLU A 609 -13.00 25.40 -21.41
N ARG A 610 -13.79 25.56 -20.35
CA ARG A 610 -15.25 25.34 -20.40
C ARG A 610 -15.96 26.33 -21.31
N SER A 611 -15.63 27.62 -21.22
CA SER A 611 -16.18 28.65 -22.11
C SER A 611 -15.84 28.35 -23.57
N LEU A 612 -14.60 27.94 -23.84
CA LEU A 612 -14.15 27.53 -25.16
C LEU A 612 -14.96 26.35 -25.71
N ARG A 613 -15.23 25.35 -24.86
CA ARG A 613 -16.04 24.17 -25.19
C ARG A 613 -17.48 24.56 -25.51
N MET A 614 -18.12 25.34 -24.64
CA MET A 614 -19.52 25.76 -24.82
C MET A 614 -19.71 26.71 -26.01
N GLY A 615 -18.71 27.53 -26.34
CA GLY A 615 -18.72 28.42 -27.50
C GLY A 615 -18.36 27.75 -28.83
N THR A 616 -18.08 26.44 -28.85
CA THR A 616 -17.77 25.72 -30.08
C THR A 616 -19.04 25.38 -30.84
N HIS A 617 -19.37 26.21 -31.84
CA HIS A 617 -20.54 26.03 -32.72
C HIS A 617 -20.21 25.33 -34.05
N SER A 618 -18.93 25.16 -34.36
CA SER A 618 -18.46 24.44 -35.55
C SER A 618 -17.25 23.56 -35.20
N PRO A 619 -17.06 22.42 -35.89
CA PRO A 619 -15.96 21.52 -35.61
C PRO A 619 -14.62 22.19 -35.88
N ARG A 620 -13.67 22.01 -34.98
CA ARG A 620 -12.30 22.50 -35.10
C ARG A 620 -11.34 21.65 -34.27
N VAL A 621 -10.07 21.70 -34.63
CA VAL A 621 -8.99 21.13 -33.82
C VAL A 621 -8.31 22.25 -33.05
N ALA A 622 -8.40 22.21 -31.72
CA ALA A 622 -7.64 23.08 -30.84
C ALA A 622 -6.25 22.46 -30.62
N ARG A 623 -5.24 22.96 -31.32
CA ARG A 623 -3.85 22.52 -31.13
C ARG A 623 -3.31 23.03 -29.78
N LYS A 624 -2.61 22.17 -29.06
CA LYS A 624 -1.74 22.56 -27.95
C LYS A 624 -0.29 22.67 -28.45
N ASP A 625 0.16 21.68 -29.21
CA ASP A 625 1.45 21.64 -29.87
C ASP A 625 1.36 20.85 -31.21
N ASN A 626 2.49 20.39 -31.75
CA ASN A 626 2.54 19.65 -33.01
C ASN A 626 2.06 18.19 -32.91
N HIS A 627 1.99 17.63 -31.71
CA HIS A 627 1.67 16.23 -31.44
C HIS A 627 0.43 16.08 -30.56
N VAL A 628 0.05 17.09 -29.80
CA VAL A 628 -1.12 17.10 -28.92
C VAL A 628 -2.15 18.13 -29.38
N GLY A 629 -3.37 17.67 -29.59
CA GLY A 629 -4.51 18.50 -29.92
C GLY A 629 -5.82 17.92 -29.41
N THR A 630 -6.90 18.68 -29.55
CA THR A 630 -8.24 18.20 -29.22
C THR A 630 -9.20 18.57 -30.32
N LEU A 631 -9.92 17.59 -30.85
CA LEU A 631 -11.07 17.82 -31.72
C LEU A 631 -12.24 18.27 -30.84
N LEU A 632 -12.77 19.46 -31.15
CA LEU A 632 -13.97 20.00 -30.53
C LEU A 632 -15.08 20.01 -31.58
N THR A 633 -16.20 19.36 -31.30
CA THR A 633 -17.41 19.43 -32.15
C THR A 633 -18.65 19.74 -31.30
N PRO A 634 -19.67 20.41 -31.84
CA PRO A 634 -20.93 20.67 -31.11
C PRO A 634 -21.72 19.44 -30.61
N TRP A 635 -21.38 18.23 -31.06
CA TRP A 635 -22.28 17.07 -31.12
C TRP A 635 -21.74 15.89 -30.30
N HIS A 636 -20.42 15.84 -30.15
CA HIS A 636 -19.71 14.75 -29.48
C HIS A 636 -18.73 15.33 -28.47
N GLU A 637 -18.32 14.50 -27.51
CA GLU A 637 -17.31 14.83 -26.51
C GLU A 637 -16.00 15.33 -27.15
N PRO A 638 -15.19 16.14 -26.44
CA PRO A 638 -13.84 16.45 -26.88
C PRO A 638 -13.03 15.16 -27.11
N LEU A 639 -12.47 15.02 -28.32
CA LEU A 639 -11.61 13.88 -28.64
C LEU A 639 -10.15 14.33 -28.62
N THR A 640 -9.38 13.75 -27.69
CA THR A 640 -7.94 13.96 -27.62
C THR A 640 -7.24 13.38 -28.85
N LEU A 641 -6.21 14.06 -29.35
CA LEU A 641 -5.39 13.66 -30.50
C LEU A 641 -3.92 13.69 -30.05
N ASN A 642 -3.20 12.58 -30.20
CA ASN A 642 -1.86 12.40 -29.61
C ASN A 642 -0.77 12.26 -30.69
N THR A 643 -1.09 12.48 -31.98
CA THR A 643 -0.09 12.50 -33.04
C THR A 643 -0.36 13.60 -34.06
N ALA A 644 0.71 14.09 -34.70
CA ALA A 644 0.62 15.06 -35.78
C ALA A 644 -0.29 14.58 -36.94
N VAL A 645 -0.28 13.28 -37.22
CA VAL A 645 -1.14 12.68 -38.25
C VAL A 645 -2.61 12.76 -37.85
N GLN A 646 -2.95 12.46 -36.61
CA GLN A 646 -4.33 12.55 -36.10
C GLN A 646 -4.85 13.98 -36.11
N ILE A 647 -3.99 14.95 -35.76
CA ILE A 647 -4.30 16.38 -35.81
C ILE A 647 -4.63 16.79 -37.25
N ARG A 648 -3.74 16.53 -38.21
CA ARG A 648 -3.97 16.86 -39.63
C ARG A 648 -5.20 16.18 -40.20
N PHE A 649 -5.44 14.92 -39.82
CA PHE A 649 -6.62 14.15 -40.23
C PHE A 649 -7.92 14.89 -39.87
N PHE A 650 -8.05 15.32 -38.61
CA PHE A 650 -9.26 16.00 -38.17
C PHE A 650 -9.33 17.47 -38.58
N GLU A 651 -8.20 18.14 -38.81
CA GLU A 651 -8.20 19.48 -39.40
C GLU A 651 -8.72 19.49 -40.82
N ALA A 652 -8.33 18.50 -41.64
CA ALA A 652 -8.86 18.36 -42.99
C ALA A 652 -10.38 18.17 -42.96
N LEU A 653 -10.87 17.27 -42.10
CA LEU A 653 -12.30 17.01 -41.94
C LEU A 653 -13.08 18.23 -41.40
N ALA A 654 -12.53 18.93 -40.40
CA ALA A 654 -13.14 20.14 -39.87
C ALA A 654 -13.17 21.28 -40.90
N SER A 655 -12.08 21.47 -41.65
CA SER A 655 -12.01 22.47 -42.71
C SER A 655 -13.05 22.20 -43.81
N ALA A 656 -13.17 20.95 -44.23
CA ALA A 656 -14.13 20.50 -45.24
C ALA A 656 -15.59 20.71 -44.77
N TRP A 657 -15.88 20.38 -43.52
CA TRP A 657 -17.19 20.67 -42.92
C TRP A 657 -17.48 22.18 -42.90
N ASN A 658 -16.51 23.01 -42.49
CA ASN A 658 -16.66 24.46 -42.37
C ASN A 658 -16.77 25.17 -43.74
N SER A 659 -16.18 24.62 -44.81
CA SER A 659 -16.32 25.15 -46.17
C SER A 659 -17.60 24.71 -46.87
N GLY A 660 -18.36 23.77 -46.29
CA GLY A 660 -19.58 23.19 -46.86
C GLY A 660 -19.32 21.95 -47.75
N GLU A 661 -18.07 21.66 -48.10
CA GLU A 661 -17.65 20.45 -48.80
C GLU A 661 -17.40 19.32 -47.79
N LYS A 662 -18.46 18.77 -47.20
CA LYS A 662 -18.41 17.88 -46.02
C LYS A 662 -17.51 16.64 -46.14
N ASP A 663 -17.13 16.24 -47.35
CA ASP A 663 -16.41 15.00 -47.64
C ASP A 663 -14.93 15.27 -47.98
N VAL A 664 -14.01 14.47 -47.43
CA VAL A 664 -12.57 14.51 -47.72
C VAL A 664 -12.08 13.18 -48.28
N HIS A 665 -11.28 13.24 -49.34
CA HIS A 665 -10.73 12.06 -49.99
C HIS A 665 -9.72 11.31 -49.11
N SER A 666 -9.75 9.97 -49.13
CA SER A 666 -8.89 9.11 -48.31
C SER A 666 -7.41 9.46 -48.40
N LYS A 667 -6.93 9.77 -49.61
CA LYS A 667 -5.51 10.11 -49.87
C LYS A 667 -5.05 11.33 -49.07
N THR A 668 -5.92 12.34 -48.92
CA THR A 668 -5.63 13.55 -48.15
C THR A 668 -5.56 13.24 -46.65
N LEU A 669 -6.45 12.36 -46.17
CA LEU A 669 -6.51 11.96 -44.76
C LEU A 669 -5.34 11.07 -44.33
N THR A 670 -4.78 10.29 -45.24
CA THR A 670 -3.60 9.44 -44.98
C THR A 670 -2.28 10.15 -45.24
N ASP A 671 -2.29 11.41 -45.70
CA ASP A 671 -1.10 12.11 -46.14
C ASP A 671 -0.08 12.33 -45.01
N GLY A 672 1.19 12.07 -45.31
CA GLY A 672 2.26 12.07 -44.31
C GLY A 672 2.19 10.94 -43.27
N SER A 673 1.50 9.83 -43.58
CA SER A 673 1.48 8.60 -42.78
C SER A 673 1.78 7.37 -43.65
N SER A 674 2.15 6.24 -43.02
CA SER A 674 2.31 4.95 -43.71
C SER A 674 0.98 4.17 -43.88
N ALA A 675 -0.14 4.76 -43.46
CA ALA A 675 -1.46 4.13 -43.49
C ALA A 675 -2.00 4.01 -44.92
N ARG A 676 -2.53 2.84 -45.29
CA ARG A 676 -3.15 2.61 -46.62
C ARG A 676 -4.62 3.01 -46.65
N SER A 677 -5.23 3.22 -45.48
CA SER A 677 -6.62 3.65 -45.34
C SER A 677 -6.77 4.58 -44.14
N PRO A 678 -7.77 5.50 -44.14
CA PRO A 678 -8.08 6.35 -42.99
C PRO A 678 -8.26 5.60 -41.67
N ARG A 679 -8.75 4.35 -41.71
CA ARG A 679 -8.88 3.51 -40.52
C ARG A 679 -7.55 3.09 -39.90
N GLU A 680 -6.50 2.94 -40.69
CA GLU A 680 -5.17 2.53 -40.23
C GLU A 680 -4.42 3.64 -39.50
N VAL A 681 -4.85 4.90 -39.62
CA VAL A 681 -4.31 6.05 -38.85
C VAL A 681 -4.52 5.86 -37.34
N PHE A 682 -5.55 5.10 -36.95
CA PHE A 682 -5.88 4.80 -35.56
C PHE A 682 -5.73 3.29 -35.29
N THR A 683 -5.45 2.90 -34.05
CA THR A 683 -5.26 1.51 -33.65
C THR A 683 -6.20 1.11 -32.50
N GLY A 684 -6.45 -0.20 -32.36
CA GLY A 684 -7.17 -0.78 -31.22
C GLY A 684 -8.53 -0.15 -30.92
N ALA A 685 -8.80 0.08 -29.63
CA ALA A 685 -10.03 0.69 -29.14
C ALA A 685 -10.25 2.11 -29.68
N ARG A 686 -9.17 2.87 -29.93
CA ARG A 686 -9.26 4.25 -30.45
C ARG A 686 -9.80 4.28 -31.87
N ARG A 687 -9.41 3.32 -32.72
CA ARG A 687 -10.00 3.15 -34.06
C ARG A 687 -11.51 2.94 -33.96
N LYS A 688 -11.94 2.06 -33.04
CA LYS A 688 -13.37 1.79 -32.84
C LYS A 688 -14.11 3.06 -32.42
N LEU A 689 -13.63 3.76 -31.38
CA LEU A 689 -14.23 5.01 -30.90
C LEU A 689 -14.37 6.06 -32.01
N VAL A 690 -13.30 6.30 -32.78
CA VAL A 690 -13.26 7.31 -33.85
C VAL A 690 -14.27 7.01 -34.95
N PHE A 691 -14.31 5.78 -35.46
CA PHE A 691 -15.16 5.43 -36.60
C PHE A 691 -16.59 5.03 -36.21
N ASP A 692 -16.86 4.77 -34.93
CA ASP A 692 -18.22 4.56 -34.43
C ASP A 692 -18.89 5.89 -34.09
N THR A 693 -18.11 6.88 -33.63
CA THR A 693 -18.65 8.13 -33.05
C THR A 693 -18.36 9.37 -33.90
N TYR A 694 -17.14 9.58 -34.39
CA TYR A 694 -16.71 10.88 -34.92
C TYR A 694 -16.59 10.94 -36.45
N VAL A 695 -16.39 9.80 -37.12
CA VAL A 695 -16.07 9.76 -38.55
C VAL A 695 -16.88 8.67 -39.23
N GLU A 696 -17.48 9.00 -40.38
CA GLU A 696 -18.18 8.05 -41.24
C GLU A 696 -17.73 8.15 -42.70
N LYS A 697 -18.13 7.19 -43.52
CA LYS A 697 -17.87 7.24 -44.97
C LYS A 697 -18.71 8.35 -45.60
N GLY A 698 -18.10 9.06 -46.55
CA GLY A 698 -18.78 10.06 -47.38
C GLY A 698 -19.74 9.42 -48.37
N GLU A 699 -20.42 10.27 -49.14
CA GLU A 699 -21.43 9.83 -50.13
C GLU A 699 -20.78 9.10 -51.30
N ILE A 700 -19.53 9.44 -51.62
CA ILE A 700 -18.73 8.84 -52.67
C ILE A 700 -17.74 7.84 -52.06
N GLY A 701 -17.63 6.67 -52.68
CA GLY A 701 -16.67 5.65 -52.28
C GLY A 701 -15.23 6.20 -52.23
N GLY A 702 -14.54 6.01 -51.10
CA GLY A 702 -13.19 6.53 -50.89
C GLY A 702 -13.12 7.91 -50.24
N TRP A 703 -14.27 8.52 -49.90
CA TRP A 703 -14.35 9.77 -49.15
C TRP A 703 -14.87 9.54 -47.73
N TRP A 704 -14.59 10.50 -46.83
CA TRP A 704 -14.91 10.43 -45.41
C TRP A 704 -15.37 11.79 -44.90
N ARG A 705 -16.23 11.81 -43.91
CA ARG A 705 -16.77 13.04 -43.31
C ARG A 705 -16.89 12.94 -41.80
N LEU A 706 -17.03 14.08 -41.14
CA LEU A 706 -17.39 14.12 -39.73
C LEU A 706 -18.79 13.56 -39.55
N LYS A 707 -18.91 12.66 -38.58
CA LYS A 707 -20.19 12.20 -38.08
C LYS A 707 -20.76 13.26 -37.15
N THR A 708 -22.08 13.31 -37.16
CA THR A 708 -22.91 14.46 -36.87
C THR A 708 -24.08 13.92 -36.07
#